data_AF-A0A521H836-F1
#
_entry.id   AF-A0A521H836-F1
#
_cell.length_a   1.000
_cell.length_b   1.000
_cell.length_c   1.000
_cell.angle_alpha   90.00
_cell.angle_beta   90.00
_cell.angle_gamma   90.00
#
_symmetry.space_group_name_H-M   'P 1'
#
loop_
_entity.id
_entity.type
_entity.pdbx_description
1 polymer ?
#
loop_
_entity_poly.entity_id
_entity_poly.type
_entity_poly.pdbx_seq_one_letter_code
_entity_poly.pdbx_strand_id
1 'polypeptide(L)'
;MLRNSSPGSWRQDRPSSCRARVICGQTMGQVVKMKSTIHTLPAISERPKGCPAWSSRRKSATSPRTCGAAAGASTDSGADSGEQADAARAGAASRSARVRGPEVVLGRAVTMTGLVRATEYRHGAWSSSSHSCASKDLWLSRAPLLTRFQIMRIPSVLIVSAASLCLAAAASAQTTFVDVTSQCGLDSWHAPVSGHPMAPMVGGTTVGDFNNDGWPDLFKLSGGTRPDYLFINQGNGTFLDQAAQWGLTDLNMGSGACVGDYDRDGWDDLYVTCMGAAGVPGNSHNHLYRNNGNSTFTDVAAPAGVQIVNVLGDGFGCAFGDYDRDGWLDLFVASYTPGTKGNRLFHNEQNGSFRDVTHEAGIDAFEASGFVPTFADMNGDRWPELLLIADHGSSEYYANDGDGTFTFSNSTVEDLDVPNAMGLCIADANGDGLLDFYVSDAWYPTLGLGGNRLYINHGDHNFTEEGRVRGCYEDGWGWGVTDLDMDNDGWVDFGATNGWFGQWDSYPSKMFHNLGAGMFADVTTQVGFAYNYQGRTIVHIDFDRDGDQDVILSASGGPLKAFRNDLANGNHWLHVTFDTSGHPGLAPNGFGTRVEVTTGGRTQVEYMDLGQTYLGCPEQALHFGLGAATVVDELRVEWSDGFSTVMHHVGVDQFLELQAQPPLTQTPLHRGQQATWTVTGAEPGEAVVFLYSASGVGEGNRIPALGGLRLDLEPTAQQAGMAVAGADGTAVLTQKVPATTPVHLFGFQAVIQRGVNGADSVKTNAILAPVLP
;
A
#
# COMPACT_ATOMS: atom_id res chain seq x y z
N MET A 1 -32.33 41.48 29.32
CA MET A 1 -33.64 41.45 30.01
C MET A 1 -34.30 40.13 29.62
N LEU A 2 -34.60 39.21 30.55
CA LEU A 2 -35.89 39.09 31.28
C LEU A 2 -37.08 38.92 30.30
N ARG A 3 -37.88 37.84 30.29
CA ARG A 3 -38.20 36.83 31.35
C ARG A 3 -38.63 35.44 30.79
N ASN A 4 -38.44 34.41 31.61
CA ASN A 4 -39.29 33.24 31.94
C ASN A 4 -40.18 32.60 30.83
N SER A 5 -40.22 31.26 30.71
CA SER A 5 -40.95 30.42 31.68
C SER A 5 -40.62 28.92 31.70
N SER A 6 -40.83 28.31 32.87
CA SER A 6 -40.78 26.88 33.24
C SER A 6 -41.43 26.75 34.65
N PRO A 7 -41.64 25.56 35.25
CA PRO A 7 -41.46 24.19 34.76
C PRO A 7 -42.72 23.30 34.91
N GLY A 8 -42.60 22.00 34.63
CA GLY A 8 -43.60 20.99 35.02
C GLY A 8 -42.98 19.59 35.09
N SER A 9 -43.04 18.94 36.26
CA SER A 9 -42.51 17.59 36.50
C SER A 9 -43.53 16.72 37.23
N TRP A 10 -43.49 15.39 37.03
CA TRP A 10 -43.95 14.38 38.00
C TRP A 10 -43.27 13.02 37.72
N ARG A 11 -43.58 12.00 38.53
CA ARG A 11 -42.71 10.84 38.80
C ARG A 11 -43.26 9.49 38.30
N GLN A 12 -42.31 8.57 38.10
CA GLN A 12 -42.32 7.12 38.40
C GLN A 12 -43.60 6.30 38.19
N ASP A 13 -43.42 5.14 37.55
CA ASP A 13 -43.77 3.89 38.26
C ASP A 13 -42.84 2.72 37.88
N ARG A 14 -42.80 1.68 38.73
CA ARG A 14 -42.19 0.35 38.46
C ARG A 14 -43.25 -0.72 38.70
N PRO A 15 -43.10 -1.92 38.13
CA PRO A 15 -42.79 -3.02 39.06
C PRO A 15 -41.73 -4.00 38.54
N SER A 16 -41.11 -4.70 39.48
CA SER A 16 -40.09 -5.72 39.27
C SER A 16 -40.63 -7.14 39.49
N SER A 17 -40.13 -8.13 38.75
CA SER A 17 -39.92 -9.46 39.33
C SER A 17 -38.92 -10.30 38.53
N CYS A 18 -37.88 -10.82 39.18
CA CYS A 18 -37.00 -11.83 38.61
C CYS A 18 -37.64 -13.23 38.69
N ARG A 19 -37.47 -14.05 37.66
CA ARG A 19 -37.49 -15.52 37.78
C ARG A 19 -36.47 -16.16 36.85
N ALA A 20 -35.32 -16.53 37.39
CA ALA A 20 -34.44 -17.50 36.73
C ALA A 20 -35.12 -18.87 36.71
N ARG A 21 -34.87 -19.68 35.67
CA ARG A 21 -35.24 -21.10 35.68
C ARG A 21 -34.24 -21.94 34.89
N VAL A 22 -33.33 -22.57 35.61
CA VAL A 22 -32.47 -23.63 35.06
C VAL A 22 -33.34 -24.83 34.73
N ILE A 23 -33.23 -25.35 33.50
CA ILE A 23 -33.65 -26.70 33.13
C ILE A 23 -32.52 -27.29 32.29
N CYS A 24 -31.83 -28.30 32.82
CA CYS A 24 -30.97 -29.18 32.04
C CYS A 24 -31.82 -30.40 31.60
N GLY A 25 -31.64 -30.87 30.36
CA GLY A 25 -32.41 -32.00 29.85
C GLY A 25 -31.95 -32.47 28.47
N GLN A 26 -31.34 -33.64 28.42
CA GLN A 26 -31.32 -34.51 27.24
C GLN A 26 -32.77 -35.03 26.98
N THR A 27 -33.17 -35.65 25.87
CA THR A 27 -32.42 -36.48 24.91
C THR A 27 -33.25 -36.67 23.61
N MET A 28 -32.61 -37.19 22.55
CA MET A 28 -33.20 -37.83 21.36
C MET A 28 -33.97 -36.91 20.37
N GLY A 29 -33.70 -37.12 19.07
CA GLY A 29 -34.34 -36.41 17.97
C GLY A 29 -35.37 -37.25 17.21
N GLN A 30 -35.97 -36.65 16.18
CA GLN A 30 -36.77 -37.37 15.17
C GLN A 30 -36.47 -36.86 13.76
N VAL A 31 -36.34 -37.80 12.82
CA VAL A 31 -36.23 -37.52 11.38
C VAL A 31 -37.62 -37.22 10.82
N VAL A 32 -37.80 -36.04 10.21
CA VAL A 32 -39.01 -35.70 9.46
C VAL A 32 -38.64 -35.50 7.98
N LYS A 33 -39.10 -36.43 7.14
CA LYS A 33 -39.06 -36.26 5.68
C LYS A 33 -40.10 -35.20 5.28
N MET A 34 -39.66 -34.11 4.63
CA MET A 34 -40.57 -33.33 3.79
C MET A 34 -40.46 -33.80 2.34
N LYS A 35 -41.62 -33.93 1.68
CA LYS A 35 -41.72 -34.32 0.27
C LYS A 35 -41.68 -33.07 -0.61
N SER A 36 -41.10 -33.20 -1.80
CA SER A 36 -41.35 -32.24 -2.87
C SER A 36 -42.84 -32.22 -3.25
N THR A 37 -43.37 -31.04 -3.54
CA THR A 37 -44.67 -30.86 -4.22
C THR A 37 -44.51 -29.73 -5.22
N ILE A 38 -44.47 -30.09 -6.50
CA ILE A 38 -44.40 -29.13 -7.61
C ILE A 38 -45.82 -28.62 -7.88
N HIS A 39 -46.00 -27.31 -7.89
CA HIS A 39 -47.20 -26.68 -8.45
C HIS A 39 -46.85 -25.96 -9.75
N THR A 40 -47.48 -26.41 -10.83
CA THR A 40 -47.44 -25.80 -12.17
C THR A 40 -48.72 -25.00 -12.45
N LEU A 41 -48.73 -24.34 -13.62
CA LEU A 41 -49.82 -23.62 -14.31
C LEU A 41 -49.82 -22.08 -14.14
N PRO A 42 -50.24 -21.32 -15.17
CA PRO A 42 -50.13 -21.61 -16.60
C PRO A 42 -49.60 -20.43 -17.44
N ALA A 43 -49.15 -20.71 -18.67
CA ALA A 43 -48.93 -19.67 -19.67
C ALA A 43 -50.27 -19.23 -20.29
N ILE A 44 -50.44 -17.92 -20.52
CA ILE A 44 -51.48 -17.36 -21.38
C ILE A 44 -50.81 -16.44 -22.41
N SER A 45 -51.18 -16.61 -23.67
CA SER A 45 -50.68 -15.82 -24.80
C SER A 45 -51.77 -14.91 -25.34
N GLU A 46 -51.44 -13.68 -25.72
CA GLU A 46 -52.15 -13.01 -26.82
C GLU A 46 -51.31 -11.91 -27.50
N ARG A 47 -51.62 -11.63 -28.77
CA ARG A 47 -51.06 -10.52 -29.57
C ARG A 47 -52.20 -9.77 -30.26
N PRO A 48 -52.10 -8.44 -30.38
CA PRO A 48 -52.11 -7.81 -31.71
C PRO A 48 -50.90 -6.86 -31.87
N LYS A 49 -50.09 -6.94 -32.94
CA LYS A 49 -50.36 -6.42 -34.32
C LYS A 49 -50.70 -4.92 -34.37
N GLY A 50 -49.81 -4.10 -34.93
CA GLY A 50 -50.21 -2.78 -35.47
C GLY A 50 -49.12 -1.71 -35.59
N CYS A 51 -48.22 -1.80 -36.57
CA CYS A 51 -47.51 -0.62 -37.07
C CYS A 51 -48.35 0.08 -38.14
N PRO A 52 -48.33 1.42 -38.19
CA PRO A 52 -48.25 2.13 -39.46
C PRO A 52 -47.09 3.12 -39.47
N ALA A 53 -46.51 3.37 -40.64
CA ALA A 53 -45.55 4.44 -40.86
C ALA A 53 -46.04 5.33 -42.00
N TRP A 54 -45.97 6.67 -41.85
CA TRP A 54 -45.48 7.57 -42.92
C TRP A 54 -45.37 9.07 -42.56
N SER A 55 -44.29 9.67 -43.07
CA SER A 55 -44.20 11.00 -43.70
C SER A 55 -44.56 12.31 -42.95
N SER A 56 -43.49 13.05 -42.60
CA SER A 56 -43.12 14.35 -43.23
C SER A 56 -43.53 15.72 -42.64
N ARG A 57 -42.67 16.70 -42.99
CA ARG A 57 -42.78 18.19 -43.01
C ARG A 57 -42.14 18.98 -41.86
N ARG A 58 -41.82 20.24 -42.20
CA ARG A 58 -40.97 21.22 -41.48
C ARG A 58 -41.79 22.41 -40.97
N LYS A 59 -41.12 23.28 -40.18
CA LYS A 59 -41.46 24.68 -39.79
C LYS A 59 -42.29 24.82 -38.50
N SER A 60 -42.06 25.83 -37.65
CA SER A 60 -40.94 26.81 -37.58
C SER A 60 -40.94 27.68 -36.31
N ALA A 61 -39.73 28.00 -35.83
CA ALA A 61 -39.28 29.27 -35.23
C ALA A 61 -40.00 29.90 -34.00
N THR A 62 -39.19 30.25 -33.00
CA THR A 62 -39.18 31.59 -32.37
C THR A 62 -37.85 31.84 -31.63
N SER A 63 -37.45 33.10 -31.49
CA SER A 63 -36.39 33.60 -30.59
C SER A 63 -36.90 34.90 -29.93
N PRO A 64 -36.29 35.38 -28.82
CA PRO A 64 -35.07 36.21 -28.85
C PRO A 64 -33.99 35.76 -27.82
N ARG A 65 -32.73 36.22 -27.75
CA ARG A 65 -31.90 37.35 -28.27
C ARG A 65 -31.57 38.48 -27.25
N THR A 66 -30.32 38.46 -26.76
CA THR A 66 -29.53 39.49 -26.05
C THR A 66 -28.07 38.98 -25.98
N CYS A 67 -26.96 39.73 -26.02
CA CYS A 67 -26.68 41.15 -26.34
C CYS A 67 -25.83 41.21 -27.67
N GLY A 68 -24.78 42.02 -27.97
CA GLY A 68 -24.02 43.11 -27.32
C GLY A 68 -22.83 42.64 -26.46
N ALA A 69 -21.54 42.61 -26.86
CA ALA A 69 -20.76 43.08 -28.02
C ALA A 69 -20.09 44.48 -27.92
N ALA A 70 -18.74 44.53 -27.87
CA ALA A 70 -17.89 45.68 -28.22
C ALA A 70 -16.36 45.33 -28.29
N ALA A 71 -15.73 45.49 -29.46
CA ALA A 71 -14.29 45.77 -29.68
C ALA A 71 -14.04 46.01 -31.20
N GLY A 72 -13.04 46.81 -31.59
CA GLY A 72 -12.81 47.20 -32.99
C GLY A 72 -11.35 47.51 -33.35
N ALA A 73 -11.04 47.47 -34.65
CA ALA A 73 -9.69 47.41 -35.22
C ALA A 73 -8.93 48.74 -35.41
N SER A 74 -7.58 48.65 -35.46
CA SER A 74 -6.63 49.45 -36.28
C SER A 74 -5.18 48.93 -36.06
N THR A 75 -4.54 48.15 -36.94
CA THR A 75 -3.83 48.46 -38.23
C THR A 75 -2.34 48.82 -38.11
N ASP A 76 -1.57 48.45 -39.15
CA ASP A 76 -0.17 48.80 -39.48
C ASP A 76 1.01 48.19 -38.68
N SER A 77 2.23 48.04 -39.24
CA SER A 77 2.68 47.44 -40.53
C SER A 77 4.22 47.33 -40.62
N GLY A 78 4.73 46.44 -41.50
CA GLY A 78 6.16 46.34 -41.89
C GLY A 78 6.97 45.21 -41.22
N ALA A 79 8.07 44.65 -41.76
CA ALA A 79 8.38 44.06 -43.09
C ALA A 79 9.91 44.09 -43.39
N ASP A 80 10.57 42.91 -43.47
CA ASP A 80 11.68 42.53 -44.39
C ASP A 80 11.98 41.01 -44.17
N SER A 81 12.04 40.14 -45.19
CA SER A 81 13.20 39.68 -46.00
C SER A 81 14.42 39.15 -45.20
N GLY A 82 15.14 38.07 -45.55
CA GLY A 82 15.10 37.03 -46.60
C GLY A 82 15.84 35.76 -46.08
N GLU A 83 16.28 34.74 -46.84
CA GLU A 83 16.41 34.54 -48.28
C GLU A 83 16.63 33.03 -48.66
N GLN A 84 16.20 32.61 -49.86
CA GLN A 84 16.61 31.41 -50.65
C GLN A 84 16.31 29.96 -50.17
N ALA A 85 16.37 29.03 -51.16
CA ALA A 85 15.99 27.61 -51.09
C ALA A 85 16.59 26.83 -52.29
N ASP A 86 16.67 25.49 -52.20
CA ASP A 86 16.81 24.51 -53.30
C ASP A 86 16.83 23.07 -52.71
N ALA A 87 16.51 21.96 -53.40
CA ALA A 87 15.75 21.73 -54.63
C ALA A 87 15.22 20.27 -54.63
N ALA A 88 14.16 19.99 -55.39
CA ALA A 88 13.41 18.73 -55.32
C ALA A 88 14.10 17.51 -55.97
N ARG A 89 13.69 16.30 -55.54
CA ARG A 89 13.59 15.14 -56.44
C ARG A 89 12.35 14.30 -56.14
N ALA A 90 11.66 13.86 -57.18
CA ALA A 90 10.37 13.19 -57.10
C ALA A 90 10.44 11.70 -57.46
N GLY A 91 9.51 10.90 -56.92
CA GLY A 91 9.26 9.51 -57.31
C GLY A 91 7.87 9.10 -56.87
N ALA A 92 6.96 8.82 -57.82
CA ALA A 92 5.55 8.56 -57.52
C ALA A 92 5.00 7.36 -58.30
N ALA A 93 4.55 6.34 -57.56
CA ALA A 93 3.62 5.30 -57.99
C ALA A 93 3.03 4.64 -56.72
N SER A 94 1.75 4.35 -56.46
CA SER A 94 0.42 4.63 -57.05
C SER A 94 -0.41 3.33 -57.17
N ARG A 95 -1.41 3.17 -56.27
CA ARG A 95 -2.55 2.23 -56.39
C ARG A 95 -2.19 0.73 -56.22
N SER A 96 -3.10 -0.19 -55.88
CA SER A 96 -4.56 -0.11 -55.70
C SER A 96 -5.08 -1.08 -54.62
N ALA A 97 -6.13 -0.72 -53.88
CA ALA A 97 -6.89 -1.65 -53.05
C ALA A 97 -7.80 -2.59 -53.85
N ARG A 98 -8.21 -3.73 -53.26
CA ARG A 98 -9.38 -4.51 -53.71
C ARG A 98 -10.09 -5.22 -52.56
N VAL A 99 -11.42 -5.28 -52.65
CA VAL A 99 -12.33 -5.84 -51.64
C VAL A 99 -12.85 -7.21 -52.09
N ARG A 100 -13.01 -8.15 -51.15
CA ARG A 100 -14.08 -9.16 -51.13
C ARG A 100 -14.21 -9.82 -49.75
N GLY A 101 -15.45 -9.94 -49.27
CA GLY A 101 -15.81 -10.78 -48.13
C GLY A 101 -16.44 -12.11 -48.59
N PRO A 102 -17.33 -12.73 -47.80
CA PRO A 102 -16.94 -13.89 -47.00
C PRO A 102 -17.58 -15.21 -47.46
N GLU A 103 -17.06 -16.34 -46.95
CA GLU A 103 -17.72 -17.65 -47.01
C GLU A 103 -18.06 -18.20 -45.63
N VAL A 104 -19.08 -19.07 -45.60
CA VAL A 104 -19.66 -19.68 -44.39
C VAL A 104 -19.51 -21.20 -44.49
N VAL A 105 -19.03 -21.85 -43.43
CA VAL A 105 -19.09 -23.31 -43.29
C VAL A 105 -19.71 -23.67 -41.95
N LEU A 106 -20.66 -24.61 -41.97
CA LEU A 106 -21.43 -25.05 -40.81
C LEU A 106 -20.68 -26.11 -40.00
N GLY A 107 -20.74 -25.96 -38.66
CA GLY A 107 -19.98 -26.72 -37.70
C GLY A 107 -20.27 -28.22 -37.57
N ARG A 108 -19.51 -28.84 -36.66
CA ARG A 108 -19.76 -30.18 -36.14
C ARG A 108 -19.27 -30.26 -34.69
N ALA A 109 -20.13 -30.75 -33.79
CA ALA A 109 -19.73 -31.01 -32.41
C ALA A 109 -18.91 -32.30 -32.31
N VAL A 110 -17.92 -32.32 -31.42
CA VAL A 110 -17.16 -33.51 -31.04
C VAL A 110 -17.03 -33.55 -29.52
N THR A 111 -17.61 -34.58 -28.90
CA THR A 111 -17.39 -34.91 -27.48
C THR A 111 -15.99 -35.49 -27.29
N MET A 112 -15.19 -34.95 -26.38
CA MET A 112 -13.93 -35.58 -25.97
C MET A 112 -14.11 -36.39 -24.69
N THR A 113 -14.13 -37.72 -24.83
CA THR A 113 -13.87 -38.65 -23.73
C THR A 113 -12.36 -38.70 -23.49
N GLY A 114 -11.91 -38.46 -22.25
CA GLY A 114 -10.49 -38.46 -21.91
C GLY A 114 -9.82 -39.85 -22.02
N LEU A 115 -8.50 -39.87 -22.16
CA LEU A 115 -7.71 -41.10 -22.14
C LEU A 115 -6.28 -40.82 -21.65
N VAL A 116 -6.00 -41.20 -20.41
CA VAL A 116 -4.68 -41.04 -19.77
C VAL A 116 -3.64 -41.90 -20.49
N ARG A 117 -2.43 -41.36 -20.71
CA ARG A 117 -1.24 -42.13 -21.08
C ARG A 117 -0.09 -41.82 -20.13
N ALA A 118 0.35 -42.84 -19.41
CA ALA A 118 1.68 -42.86 -18.81
C ALA A 118 2.72 -43.24 -19.88
N THR A 119 3.95 -42.73 -19.73
CA THR A 119 5.08 -43.03 -20.64
C THR A 119 6.24 -43.64 -19.86
N GLU A 120 6.35 -44.97 -19.87
CA GLU A 120 7.57 -45.65 -19.46
C GLU A 120 8.68 -45.41 -20.49
N TYR A 121 9.86 -44.95 -20.05
CA TYR A 121 11.06 -44.95 -20.88
C TYR A 121 11.94 -46.17 -20.57
N ARG A 122 12.28 -46.95 -21.60
CA ARG A 122 13.15 -48.13 -21.48
C ARG A 122 14.60 -47.80 -21.79
N HIS A 123 15.53 -48.41 -21.05
CA HIS A 123 16.96 -48.37 -21.36
C HIS A 123 17.28 -49.04 -22.71
N GLY A 124 18.19 -48.39 -23.45
CA GLY A 124 19.12 -49.03 -24.38
C GLY A 124 20.54 -48.63 -23.98
N ALA A 125 21.52 -49.53 -24.10
CA ALA A 125 22.90 -49.31 -23.66
C ALA A 125 23.88 -49.53 -24.81
N TRP A 126 25.13 -49.04 -24.67
CA TRP A 126 26.33 -49.82 -24.95
C TRP A 126 27.62 -49.20 -24.36
N SER A 127 28.59 -50.11 -24.12
CA SER A 127 30.03 -50.01 -23.80
C SER A 127 30.78 -48.65 -23.91
N SER A 128 31.90 -48.41 -23.19
CA SER A 128 32.99 -49.39 -22.98
C SER A 128 34.00 -49.11 -21.84
N SER A 129 34.60 -50.20 -21.32
CA SER A 129 35.99 -50.34 -20.77
C SER A 129 36.45 -49.52 -19.53
N SER A 130 37.26 -50.03 -18.58
CA SER A 130 37.99 -51.32 -18.46
C SER A 130 38.48 -51.61 -17.02
N HIS A 131 38.92 -52.86 -16.76
CA HIS A 131 39.59 -53.40 -15.53
C HIS A 131 38.73 -53.41 -14.24
N SER A 132 38.44 -54.52 -13.53
CA SER A 132 39.17 -55.77 -13.19
C SER A 132 40.31 -55.56 -12.16
N CYS A 133 40.57 -56.46 -11.19
CA CYS A 133 40.21 -57.88 -11.05
C CYS A 133 39.78 -58.27 -9.61
N ALA A 134 39.47 -59.55 -9.34
CA ALA A 134 38.81 -60.02 -8.09
C ALA A 134 39.39 -61.33 -7.50
N SER A 135 39.21 -61.57 -6.18
CA SER A 135 39.33 -62.86 -5.44
C SER A 135 39.27 -62.64 -3.90
N LYS A 136 39.01 -63.62 -3.02
CA LYS A 136 38.02 -64.73 -3.02
C LYS A 136 37.93 -65.38 -1.61
N ASP A 137 36.76 -65.95 -1.27
CA ASP A 137 36.48 -67.08 -0.35
C ASP A 137 36.94 -67.12 1.15
N LEU A 138 35.93 -67.23 2.05
CA LEU A 138 35.82 -67.81 3.43
C LEU A 138 37.09 -68.18 4.25
N TRP A 139 37.20 -67.90 5.56
CA TRP A 139 36.52 -68.64 6.66
C TRP A 139 36.78 -68.09 8.11
N LEU A 140 35.82 -68.33 9.02
CA LEU A 140 35.91 -68.51 10.50
C LEU A 140 36.70 -67.53 11.44
N SER A 141 35.91 -66.83 12.29
CA SER A 141 35.91 -66.94 13.77
C SER A 141 36.31 -65.73 14.65
N ARG A 142 35.72 -65.72 15.86
CA ARG A 142 36.01 -64.91 17.07
C ARG A 142 35.59 -63.42 17.07
N ALA A 143 34.43 -63.16 17.68
CA ALA A 143 34.16 -61.88 18.36
C ALA A 143 34.97 -61.79 19.68
N PRO A 144 35.04 -60.61 20.32
CA PRO A 144 34.08 -60.38 21.39
C PRO A 144 33.48 -58.97 21.49
N LEU A 145 32.25 -58.93 22.01
CA LEU A 145 31.66 -57.90 22.89
C LEU A 145 32.12 -56.43 22.74
N LEU A 146 31.28 -55.63 22.10
CA LEU A 146 31.08 -54.22 22.46
C LEU A 146 29.63 -54.01 22.90
N THR A 147 29.44 -53.25 23.98
CA THR A 147 28.14 -53.05 24.64
C THR A 147 27.22 -52.18 23.78
N ARG A 148 25.98 -52.63 23.55
CA ARG A 148 24.97 -51.80 22.89
C ARG A 148 24.52 -50.67 23.81
N PHE A 149 25.08 -49.47 23.63
CA PHE A 149 24.34 -48.26 23.97
C PHE A 149 23.15 -48.14 23.01
N GLN A 150 21.92 -48.30 23.52
CA GLN A 150 20.76 -47.81 22.80
C GLN A 150 20.72 -46.29 22.93
N ILE A 151 21.20 -45.59 21.91
CA ILE A 151 20.87 -44.18 21.73
C ILE A 151 19.36 -44.13 21.52
N MET A 152 18.64 -43.64 22.54
CA MET A 152 17.20 -43.44 22.48
C MET A 152 16.94 -42.31 21.48
N ARG A 153 16.52 -42.65 20.27
CA ARG A 153 16.10 -41.66 19.27
C ARG A 153 14.83 -40.96 19.78
N ILE A 154 15.01 -39.81 20.41
CA ILE A 154 13.94 -38.84 20.59
C ILE A 154 13.45 -38.47 19.17
N PRO A 155 12.16 -38.63 18.84
CA PRO A 155 11.64 -38.25 17.53
C PRO A 155 11.73 -36.72 17.39
N SER A 156 12.26 -36.24 16.26
CA SER A 156 12.56 -34.81 16.05
C SER A 156 11.36 -33.89 16.30
N VAL A 157 10.14 -34.39 16.06
CA VAL A 157 8.86 -33.73 16.36
C VAL A 157 8.80 -33.19 17.80
N LEU A 158 9.28 -33.94 18.81
CA LEU A 158 9.24 -33.51 20.21
C LEU A 158 10.22 -32.37 20.54
N ILE A 159 11.26 -32.18 19.72
CA ILE A 159 12.22 -31.08 19.90
C ILE A 159 11.67 -29.81 19.26
N VAL A 160 11.09 -29.92 18.06
CA VAL A 160 10.40 -28.80 17.38
C VAL A 160 9.26 -28.27 18.24
N SER A 161 8.31 -29.13 18.67
CA SER A 161 7.17 -28.67 19.49
C SER A 161 7.57 -28.07 20.85
N ALA A 162 8.72 -28.46 21.41
CA ALA A 162 9.24 -27.86 22.65
C ALA A 162 9.88 -26.49 22.39
N ALA A 163 10.61 -26.32 21.29
CA ALA A 163 11.14 -25.03 20.88
C ALA A 163 10.01 -24.03 20.58
N SER A 164 9.02 -24.45 19.77
CA SER A 164 7.85 -23.62 19.43
C SER A 164 7.08 -23.17 20.68
N LEU A 165 6.90 -24.02 21.70
CA LEU A 165 6.24 -23.62 22.96
C LEU A 165 7.04 -22.59 23.77
N CYS A 166 8.37 -22.64 23.74
CA CYS A 166 9.21 -21.66 24.44
C CYS A 166 9.25 -20.31 23.72
N LEU A 167 9.31 -20.32 22.39
CA LEU A 167 9.30 -19.11 21.54
C LEU A 167 7.93 -18.41 21.60
N ALA A 168 6.85 -19.19 21.50
CA ALA A 168 5.47 -18.75 21.73
C ALA A 168 5.26 -18.07 23.09
N ALA A 169 6.04 -18.44 24.12
CA ALA A 169 6.00 -17.84 25.44
C ALA A 169 6.93 -16.63 25.62
N ALA A 170 7.78 -16.32 24.64
CA ALA A 170 8.58 -15.10 24.61
C ALA A 170 7.74 -13.94 24.02
N ALA A 171 7.18 -14.12 22.83
CA ALA A 171 6.29 -13.16 22.18
C ALA A 171 5.14 -12.69 23.09
N SER A 172 4.46 -13.63 23.75
CA SER A 172 3.38 -13.39 24.73
C SER A 172 3.82 -12.64 26.00
N ALA A 173 5.12 -12.46 26.20
CA ALA A 173 5.72 -11.69 27.29
C ALA A 173 6.37 -10.38 26.81
N GLN A 174 6.29 -10.08 25.51
CA GLN A 174 6.77 -8.85 24.88
C GLN A 174 5.59 -7.92 24.53
N THR A 175 4.62 -8.43 23.75
CA THR A 175 3.43 -7.73 23.22
C THR A 175 2.12 -8.41 23.67
N THR A 176 1.00 -7.69 23.68
CA THR A 176 -0.36 -8.28 23.69
C THR A 176 -1.38 -7.36 23.02
N PHE A 177 -2.05 -7.84 21.97
CA PHE A 177 -3.16 -7.13 21.35
C PHE A 177 -4.47 -7.21 22.17
N VAL A 178 -5.13 -6.06 22.34
CA VAL A 178 -6.36 -5.88 23.13
C VAL A 178 -7.48 -5.28 22.26
N ASP A 179 -8.63 -5.94 22.20
CA ASP A 179 -9.83 -5.42 21.52
C ASP A 179 -10.40 -4.19 22.25
N VAL A 180 -10.06 -3.00 21.76
CA VAL A 180 -10.47 -1.70 22.30
C VAL A 180 -11.57 -1.02 21.49
N THR A 181 -12.06 -1.64 20.41
CA THR A 181 -13.03 -1.11 19.44
C THR A 181 -14.13 -0.20 20.04
N SER A 182 -14.85 -0.69 21.06
CA SER A 182 -15.96 0.04 21.70
C SER A 182 -15.50 1.10 22.73
N GLN A 183 -14.24 1.06 23.14
CA GLN A 183 -13.59 2.05 24.01
C GLN A 183 -13.14 3.26 23.19
N CYS A 184 -12.55 3.01 22.02
CA CYS A 184 -12.07 4.00 21.06
C CYS A 184 -13.19 4.61 20.19
N GLY A 185 -14.46 4.19 20.35
CA GLY A 185 -15.60 4.73 19.59
C GLY A 185 -15.79 4.16 18.18
N LEU A 186 -14.98 3.17 17.79
CA LEU A 186 -14.94 2.55 16.45
C LEU A 186 -16.03 1.49 16.21
N ASP A 187 -17.06 1.42 17.07
CA ASP A 187 -18.21 0.49 16.99
C ASP A 187 -18.99 0.66 15.66
N SER A 188 -18.56 -0.09 14.64
CA SER A 188 -19.06 0.02 13.28
C SER A 188 -19.21 -1.33 12.60
N TRP A 189 -19.99 -1.36 11.53
CA TRP A 189 -20.33 -2.59 10.81
C TRP A 189 -20.26 -2.33 9.30
N HIS A 190 -19.67 -3.27 8.57
CA HIS A 190 -19.76 -3.28 7.11
C HIS A 190 -20.92 -4.21 6.70
N ALA A 191 -21.99 -3.62 6.16
CA ALA A 191 -23.22 -4.29 5.77
C ALA A 191 -23.45 -4.11 4.26
N PRO A 192 -22.84 -4.97 3.42
CA PRO A 192 -22.93 -4.87 1.97
C PRO A 192 -24.32 -5.21 1.44
N VAL A 193 -24.67 -4.66 0.28
CA VAL A 193 -25.99 -4.84 -0.34
C VAL A 193 -26.26 -6.31 -0.65
N SER A 194 -27.22 -6.90 0.07
CA SER A 194 -27.62 -8.29 -0.07
C SER A 194 -28.02 -8.64 -1.50
N GLY A 195 -27.32 -9.60 -2.11
CA GLY A 195 -27.61 -10.14 -3.44
C GLY A 195 -26.70 -9.64 -4.56
N HIS A 196 -25.79 -8.69 -4.30
CA HIS A 196 -24.68 -8.44 -5.23
C HIS A 196 -23.68 -9.61 -5.16
N PRO A 197 -23.20 -10.17 -6.28
CA PRO A 197 -22.32 -11.35 -6.25
C PRO A 197 -20.99 -11.08 -5.54
N MET A 198 -20.49 -9.85 -5.61
CA MET A 198 -19.23 -9.41 -4.99
C MET A 198 -19.40 -8.87 -3.56
N ALA A 199 -20.62 -8.78 -3.04
CA ALA A 199 -20.88 -8.32 -1.67
C ALA A 199 -20.02 -9.03 -0.59
N PRO A 200 -19.75 -10.35 -0.69
CA PRO A 200 -18.88 -11.06 0.28
C PRO A 200 -17.40 -10.70 0.21
N MET A 201 -16.95 -9.97 -0.81
CA MET A 201 -15.54 -9.78 -1.14
C MET A 201 -15.03 -8.40 -0.74
N VAL A 202 -15.93 -7.44 -0.51
CA VAL A 202 -15.57 -6.05 -0.17
C VAL A 202 -15.64 -5.74 1.31
N GLY A 203 -14.98 -4.64 1.71
CA GLY A 203 -14.95 -4.14 3.09
C GLY A 203 -13.79 -3.18 3.40
N GLY A 204 -13.28 -2.44 2.40
CA GLY A 204 -12.09 -1.61 2.51
C GLY A 204 -12.05 -0.62 3.68
N THR A 205 -10.84 -0.30 4.13
CA THR A 205 -10.55 0.60 5.26
C THR A 205 -9.13 1.14 5.10
N THR A 206 -8.95 2.46 5.20
CA THR A 206 -7.68 3.13 4.93
C THR A 206 -7.41 4.23 5.95
N VAL A 207 -6.14 4.46 6.24
CA VAL A 207 -5.64 5.49 7.17
C VAL A 207 -5.18 6.73 6.38
N GLY A 208 -5.22 7.91 7.01
CA GLY A 208 -4.69 9.18 6.49
C GLY A 208 -4.86 10.31 7.50
N ASP A 209 -4.30 11.49 7.25
CA ASP A 209 -4.53 12.70 8.06
C ASP A 209 -5.44 13.66 7.31
N PHE A 210 -6.74 13.34 7.27
CA PHE A 210 -7.72 14.11 6.52
C PHE A 210 -7.94 15.52 7.09
N ASN A 211 -7.52 15.76 8.35
CA ASN A 211 -7.78 16.99 9.10
C ASN A 211 -6.54 17.89 9.33
N ASN A 212 -5.34 17.37 9.04
CA ASN A 212 -4.03 18.02 9.17
C ASN A 212 -3.77 18.51 10.61
N ASP A 213 -4.06 17.66 11.60
CA ASP A 213 -3.63 17.82 13.01
C ASP A 213 -2.52 16.83 13.43
N GLY A 214 -2.07 16.01 12.48
CA GLY A 214 -1.01 15.04 12.60
C GLY A 214 -1.45 13.69 13.14
N TRP A 215 -2.69 13.50 13.60
CA TRP A 215 -3.14 12.20 14.13
C TRP A 215 -3.76 11.35 13.02
N PRO A 216 -3.48 10.02 12.98
CA PRO A 216 -4.02 9.18 11.93
C PRO A 216 -5.54 9.00 12.12
N ASP A 217 -6.29 9.51 11.14
CA ASP A 217 -7.72 9.33 10.94
C ASP A 217 -7.99 8.07 10.11
N LEU A 218 -9.26 7.61 10.08
CA LEU A 218 -9.63 6.37 9.39
C LEU A 218 -10.90 6.51 8.54
N PHE A 219 -10.77 6.27 7.23
CA PHE A 219 -11.91 6.10 6.33
C PHE A 219 -12.26 4.61 6.20
N LYS A 220 -13.55 4.28 6.33
CA LYS A 220 -14.01 2.88 6.27
C LYS A 220 -15.29 2.73 5.46
N LEU A 221 -15.29 1.73 4.59
CA LEU A 221 -16.46 1.36 3.80
C LEU A 221 -17.56 0.68 4.63
N SER A 222 -18.79 1.03 4.29
CA SER A 222 -20.04 0.62 4.94
C SER A 222 -20.79 -0.47 4.18
N GLY A 223 -20.53 -0.60 2.88
CA GLY A 223 -21.25 -1.51 1.99
C GLY A 223 -22.59 -0.93 1.47
N GLY A 224 -22.84 0.37 1.68
CA GLY A 224 -23.92 1.11 1.04
C GLY A 224 -25.29 1.03 1.71
N THR A 225 -25.45 0.26 2.80
CA THR A 225 -26.69 0.27 3.59
C THR A 225 -26.82 1.51 4.51
N ARG A 226 -25.74 2.27 4.64
CA ARG A 226 -25.60 3.65 5.17
C ARG A 226 -24.52 4.35 4.31
N PRO A 227 -24.19 5.64 4.55
CA PRO A 227 -22.97 6.23 3.99
C PRO A 227 -21.72 5.57 4.57
N ASP A 228 -20.57 5.80 3.96
CA ASP A 228 -19.30 5.32 4.52
C ASP A 228 -18.91 6.07 5.81
N TYR A 229 -17.89 5.58 6.51
CA TYR A 229 -17.44 6.12 7.79
C TYR A 229 -16.18 6.96 7.59
N LEU A 230 -16.09 8.09 8.29
CA LEU A 230 -14.88 8.91 8.39
C LEU A 230 -14.65 9.16 9.87
N PHE A 231 -13.79 8.35 10.47
CA PHE A 231 -13.45 8.39 11.88
C PHE A 231 -12.29 9.35 12.09
N ILE A 232 -12.58 10.54 12.61
CA ILE A 232 -11.56 11.52 12.96
C ILE A 232 -11.06 11.22 14.37
N ASN A 233 -9.75 11.04 14.53
CA ASN A 233 -9.06 10.84 15.80
C ASN A 233 -9.24 12.09 16.69
N GLN A 234 -9.18 11.93 18.00
CA GLN A 234 -9.41 13.02 18.96
C GLN A 234 -8.18 13.30 19.84
N GLY A 235 -7.01 12.76 19.45
CA GLY A 235 -5.72 12.96 20.15
C GLY A 235 -5.71 12.37 21.56
N ASN A 236 -6.45 11.28 21.77
CA ASN A 236 -6.67 10.66 23.08
C ASN A 236 -7.07 9.17 23.03
N GLY A 237 -6.76 8.47 21.93
CA GLY A 237 -7.16 7.08 21.72
C GLY A 237 -8.67 6.88 21.49
N THR A 238 -9.40 7.92 21.07
CA THR A 238 -10.80 7.80 20.66
C THR A 238 -11.08 8.53 19.36
N PHE A 239 -12.07 8.03 18.62
CA PHE A 239 -12.46 8.49 17.28
C PHE A 239 -13.92 8.96 17.25
N LEU A 240 -14.25 9.80 16.28
CA LEU A 240 -15.60 10.32 16.04
C LEU A 240 -15.99 10.20 14.57
N ASP A 241 -17.11 9.52 14.28
CA ASP A 241 -17.65 9.45 12.90
C ASP A 241 -18.19 10.82 12.46
N GLN A 242 -17.54 11.37 11.45
CA GLN A 242 -17.70 12.73 10.92
C GLN A 242 -18.18 12.76 9.47
N ALA A 243 -18.33 11.61 8.80
CA ALA A 243 -18.61 11.50 7.36
C ALA A 243 -19.75 12.44 6.90
N ALA A 244 -20.87 12.42 7.61
CA ALA A 244 -22.04 13.24 7.28
C ALA A 244 -21.86 14.75 7.54
N GLN A 245 -20.88 15.16 8.34
CA GLN A 245 -20.51 16.57 8.54
C GLN A 245 -19.54 17.05 7.44
N TRP A 246 -18.67 16.15 6.96
CA TRP A 246 -17.70 16.40 5.88
C TRP A 246 -18.28 16.24 4.47
N GLY A 247 -19.55 15.86 4.35
CA GLY A 247 -20.28 15.76 3.07
C GLY A 247 -20.34 14.35 2.48
N LEU A 248 -19.59 13.39 3.03
CA LEU A 248 -19.60 11.97 2.66
C LEU A 248 -20.93 11.32 3.08
N THR A 249 -21.95 11.50 2.24
CA THR A 249 -23.36 11.17 2.53
C THR A 249 -24.01 10.24 1.50
N ASP A 250 -23.26 9.84 0.47
CA ASP A 250 -23.73 8.96 -0.60
C ASP A 250 -23.89 7.50 -0.12
N LEU A 251 -24.80 6.77 -0.75
CA LEU A 251 -25.09 5.37 -0.43
C LEU A 251 -24.49 4.45 -1.52
N ASN A 252 -23.19 4.17 -1.41
CA ASN A 252 -22.45 3.42 -2.40
C ASN A 252 -22.02 2.05 -1.88
N MET A 253 -22.04 1.02 -2.72
CA MET A 253 -21.36 -0.23 -2.40
C MET A 253 -19.89 -0.13 -2.81
N GLY A 254 -19.10 0.58 -1.99
CA GLY A 254 -17.66 0.71 -2.16
C GLY A 254 -16.94 -0.63 -2.13
N SER A 255 -15.80 -0.72 -2.81
CA SER A 255 -14.93 -1.90 -2.80
C SER A 255 -13.72 -1.67 -1.90
N GLY A 256 -12.84 -0.74 -2.30
CA GLY A 256 -11.67 -0.26 -1.58
C GLY A 256 -11.49 1.25 -1.71
N ALA A 257 -10.45 1.78 -1.08
CA ALA A 257 -10.09 3.18 -1.17
C ALA A 257 -8.58 3.38 -0.95
N CYS A 258 -8.02 4.43 -1.55
CA CYS A 258 -6.65 4.87 -1.29
C CYS A 258 -6.58 6.38 -1.06
N VAL A 259 -5.54 6.82 -0.35
CA VAL A 259 -5.34 8.20 0.13
C VAL A 259 -4.08 8.80 -0.50
N GLY A 260 -4.06 10.12 -0.71
CA GLY A 260 -2.86 10.88 -1.07
C GLY A 260 -3.20 12.23 -1.73
N ASP A 261 -2.39 13.26 -1.46
CA ASP A 261 -2.54 14.60 -2.05
C ASP A 261 -2.24 14.59 -3.56
N TYR A 262 -3.27 14.48 -4.40
CA TYR A 262 -3.10 14.32 -5.85
C TYR A 262 -3.06 15.65 -6.62
N ASP A 263 -3.55 16.76 -6.04
CA ASP A 263 -3.45 18.11 -6.63
C ASP A 263 -2.48 19.09 -5.92
N ARG A 264 -1.67 18.56 -4.99
CA ARG A 264 -0.57 19.21 -4.25
C ARG A 264 -1.04 20.44 -3.45
N ASP A 265 -2.21 20.35 -2.81
CA ASP A 265 -2.80 21.45 -2.02
C ASP A 265 -2.52 21.35 -0.50
N GLY A 266 -1.89 20.25 -0.06
CA GLY A 266 -1.43 20.01 1.31
C GLY A 266 -2.42 19.27 2.20
N TRP A 267 -3.35 18.52 1.59
CA TRP A 267 -4.40 17.79 2.29
C TRP A 267 -4.60 16.39 1.70
N ASP A 268 -4.87 15.41 2.56
CA ASP A 268 -5.16 14.05 2.13
C ASP A 268 -6.51 13.98 1.38
N ASP A 269 -6.43 13.65 0.09
CA ASP A 269 -7.56 13.30 -0.77
C ASP A 269 -7.85 11.80 -0.73
N LEU A 270 -9.06 11.40 -1.15
CA LEU A 270 -9.54 10.03 -1.04
C LEU A 270 -10.16 9.54 -2.35
N TYR A 271 -9.52 8.58 -3.03
CA TYR A 271 -10.15 7.84 -4.13
C TYR A 271 -10.89 6.62 -3.59
N VAL A 272 -12.14 6.40 -4.03
CA VAL A 272 -12.99 5.30 -3.60
C VAL A 272 -13.54 4.55 -4.81
N THR A 273 -13.17 3.28 -4.94
CA THR A 273 -13.75 2.39 -5.96
C THR A 273 -15.12 1.90 -5.51
N CYS A 274 -16.06 1.76 -6.45
CA CYS A 274 -17.44 1.40 -6.13
C CYS A 274 -18.06 0.46 -7.16
N MET A 275 -18.89 -0.47 -6.69
CA MET A 275 -19.83 -1.24 -7.53
C MET A 275 -21.20 -0.57 -7.66
N GLY A 276 -21.22 0.77 -7.49
CA GLY A 276 -22.38 1.63 -7.73
C GLY A 276 -23.33 1.82 -6.55
N ALA A 277 -24.41 2.53 -6.85
CA ALA A 277 -25.38 2.98 -5.85
C ALA A 277 -26.13 1.81 -5.20
N ALA A 278 -26.38 1.94 -3.89
CA ALA A 278 -26.91 0.87 -3.06
C ALA A 278 -28.26 0.32 -3.56
N GLY A 279 -28.28 -0.97 -3.90
CA GLY A 279 -29.46 -1.65 -4.42
C GLY A 279 -29.76 -1.40 -5.91
N VAL A 280 -28.85 -0.76 -6.66
CA VAL A 280 -28.99 -0.46 -8.09
C VAL A 280 -27.86 -1.14 -8.90
N PRO A 281 -28.00 -2.43 -9.27
CA PRO A 281 -26.98 -3.12 -10.07
C PRO A 281 -26.77 -2.44 -11.42
N GLY A 282 -25.51 -2.08 -11.72
CA GLY A 282 -25.11 -1.56 -13.04
C GLY A 282 -25.32 -0.05 -13.23
N ASN A 283 -25.30 0.75 -12.16
CA ASN A 283 -25.04 2.19 -12.23
C ASN A 283 -23.83 2.52 -11.35
N SER A 284 -22.65 2.13 -11.84
CA SER A 284 -21.38 2.20 -11.10
C SER A 284 -20.53 3.38 -11.53
N HIS A 285 -20.01 4.09 -10.52
CA HIS A 285 -19.17 5.27 -10.62
C HIS A 285 -18.20 5.22 -9.44
N ASN A 286 -16.90 5.34 -9.68
CA ASN A 286 -15.91 5.57 -8.63
C ASN A 286 -15.93 7.06 -8.23
N HIS A 287 -15.45 7.37 -7.03
CA HIS A 287 -15.39 8.73 -6.48
C HIS A 287 -13.94 9.16 -6.25
N LEU A 288 -13.68 10.45 -6.40
CA LEU A 288 -12.42 11.10 -6.05
C LEU A 288 -12.82 12.26 -5.17
N TYR A 289 -12.85 12.02 -3.87
CA TYR A 289 -13.19 13.01 -2.86
C TYR A 289 -11.95 13.86 -2.62
N ARG A 290 -11.82 14.97 -3.36
CA ARG A 290 -10.81 15.97 -3.05
C ARG A 290 -11.20 16.68 -1.75
N ASN A 291 -10.26 16.83 -0.84
CA ASN A 291 -10.38 17.62 0.36
C ASN A 291 -10.65 19.09 -0.01
N ASN A 292 -11.05 19.91 0.96
CA ASN A 292 -11.27 21.34 0.77
C ASN A 292 -10.53 22.19 1.83
N GLY A 293 -9.63 21.58 2.61
CA GLY A 293 -8.89 22.24 3.70
C GLY A 293 -9.77 22.91 4.76
N ASN A 294 -10.99 22.39 4.96
CA ASN A 294 -12.01 22.98 5.83
C ASN A 294 -12.97 21.97 6.48
N SER A 295 -12.52 20.72 6.63
CA SER A 295 -13.33 19.60 7.12
C SER A 295 -14.54 19.28 6.24
N THR A 296 -14.38 19.35 4.91
CA THR A 296 -15.35 18.84 3.92
C THR A 296 -14.65 18.31 2.67
N PHE A 297 -15.29 17.38 1.97
CA PHE A 297 -14.84 16.83 0.69
C PHE A 297 -15.72 17.28 -0.49
N THR A 298 -15.17 17.22 -1.70
CA THR A 298 -15.86 17.42 -2.98
C THR A 298 -15.59 16.22 -3.90
N ASP A 299 -16.61 15.50 -4.38
CA ASP A 299 -16.39 14.50 -5.44
C ASP A 299 -16.08 15.19 -6.78
N VAL A 300 -14.88 14.92 -7.29
CA VAL A 300 -14.36 15.42 -8.56
C VAL A 300 -14.04 14.31 -9.57
N ALA A 301 -14.42 13.04 -9.33
CA ALA A 301 -14.07 11.94 -10.25
C ALA A 301 -14.58 12.14 -11.68
N ALA A 302 -15.74 12.77 -11.85
CA ALA A 302 -16.32 13.04 -13.17
C ALA A 302 -15.53 14.11 -13.96
N PRO A 303 -15.24 15.32 -13.44
CA PRO A 303 -14.35 16.27 -14.12
C PRO A 303 -12.89 15.82 -14.19
N ALA A 304 -12.40 15.03 -13.23
CA ALA A 304 -11.04 14.49 -13.23
C ALA A 304 -10.84 13.30 -14.19
N GLY A 305 -11.91 12.73 -14.76
CA GLY A 305 -11.87 11.65 -15.75
C GLY A 305 -11.86 10.22 -15.19
N VAL A 306 -11.66 10.05 -13.88
CA VAL A 306 -11.44 8.76 -13.19
C VAL A 306 -12.72 8.06 -12.68
N GLN A 307 -13.90 8.60 -12.98
CA GLN A 307 -15.19 8.04 -12.52
C GLN A 307 -15.56 6.67 -13.14
N ILE A 308 -15.12 6.39 -14.37
CA ILE A 308 -15.55 5.20 -15.13
C ILE A 308 -14.32 4.55 -15.78
N VAL A 309 -13.79 3.51 -15.13
CA VAL A 309 -12.57 2.81 -15.57
C VAL A 309 -12.84 1.67 -16.57
N ASN A 310 -14.09 1.18 -16.65
CA ASN A 310 -14.47 0.06 -17.50
C ASN A 310 -15.93 0.14 -18.00
N VAL A 311 -16.40 -0.87 -18.74
CA VAL A 311 -17.75 -0.91 -19.37
C VAL A 311 -18.94 -1.06 -18.40
N LEU A 312 -18.70 -1.41 -17.14
CA LEU A 312 -19.69 -1.43 -16.05
C LEU A 312 -19.58 -0.20 -15.16
N GLY A 313 -18.39 0.41 -15.10
CA GLY A 313 -18.04 1.54 -14.22
C GLY A 313 -17.65 1.13 -12.81
N ASP A 314 -17.27 -0.13 -12.58
CA ASP A 314 -16.83 -0.66 -11.28
C ASP A 314 -15.30 -0.74 -11.13
N GLY A 315 -14.84 -0.85 -9.87
CA GLY A 315 -13.43 -1.02 -9.51
C GLY A 315 -13.26 -1.80 -8.20
N PHE A 316 -12.02 -2.25 -7.92
CA PHE A 316 -11.65 -3.00 -6.71
C PHE A 316 -10.55 -2.29 -5.92
N GLY A 317 -9.28 -2.70 -5.95
CA GLY A 317 -8.21 -1.90 -5.34
C GLY A 317 -7.86 -0.68 -6.18
N CYS A 318 -7.13 0.23 -5.57
CA CYS A 318 -6.61 1.43 -6.17
C CYS A 318 -5.35 1.85 -5.40
N ALA A 319 -4.39 2.46 -6.08
CA ALA A 319 -3.19 3.01 -5.47
C ALA A 319 -2.83 4.31 -6.18
N PHE A 320 -2.48 5.34 -5.43
CA PHE A 320 -1.75 6.47 -5.97
C PHE A 320 -0.24 6.15 -5.99
N GLY A 321 0.52 6.81 -6.86
CA GLY A 321 1.98 6.70 -6.91
C GLY A 321 2.59 7.61 -7.98
N ASP A 322 3.83 8.04 -7.79
CA ASP A 322 4.59 8.89 -8.71
C ASP A 322 5.44 7.99 -9.62
N TYR A 323 4.86 7.42 -10.67
CA TYR A 323 5.51 6.34 -11.44
C TYR A 323 6.47 6.86 -12.53
N ASP A 324 6.21 8.06 -13.05
CA ASP A 324 7.06 8.73 -14.06
C ASP A 324 7.99 9.82 -13.46
N ARG A 325 7.84 10.08 -12.16
CA ARG A 325 8.70 10.96 -11.35
C ARG A 325 8.70 12.42 -11.78
N ASP A 326 7.56 12.91 -12.29
CA ASP A 326 7.25 14.33 -12.34
C ASP A 326 6.81 14.91 -10.97
N GLY A 327 6.59 14.04 -9.98
CA GLY A 327 6.21 14.35 -8.61
C GLY A 327 4.70 14.52 -8.40
N TRP A 328 3.85 14.27 -9.38
CA TRP A 328 2.40 14.25 -9.21
C TRP A 328 1.94 12.80 -8.99
N LEU A 329 0.96 12.60 -8.12
CA LEU A 329 0.44 11.26 -7.88
C LEU A 329 -0.46 10.84 -9.04
N ASP A 330 0.02 9.89 -9.84
CA ASP A 330 -0.74 9.09 -10.78
C ASP A 330 -1.61 8.08 -10.02
N LEU A 331 -2.59 7.46 -10.70
CA LEU A 331 -3.54 6.55 -10.09
C LEU A 331 -3.62 5.22 -10.86
N PHE A 332 -3.39 4.10 -10.19
CA PHE A 332 -3.81 2.79 -10.70
C PHE A 332 -5.17 2.40 -10.11
N VAL A 333 -6.06 1.85 -10.94
CA VAL A 333 -7.34 1.27 -10.50
C VAL A 333 -7.46 -0.16 -11.01
N ALA A 334 -7.55 -1.10 -10.07
CA ALA A 334 -7.77 -2.52 -10.36
C ALA A 334 -9.26 -2.83 -10.60
N SER A 335 -9.52 -3.86 -11.39
CA SER A 335 -10.86 -4.27 -11.81
C SER A 335 -10.96 -5.79 -11.90
N TYR A 336 -11.58 -6.37 -10.89
CA TYR A 336 -11.86 -7.80 -10.81
C TYR A 336 -12.81 -8.32 -11.91
N THR A 337 -13.87 -7.58 -12.26
CA THR A 337 -15.03 -8.16 -12.95
C THR A 337 -14.67 -8.73 -14.35
N PRO A 338 -14.77 -10.06 -14.58
CA PRO A 338 -14.20 -10.69 -15.77
C PRO A 338 -14.77 -10.19 -17.10
N GLY A 339 -13.87 -9.95 -18.07
CA GLY A 339 -14.22 -9.49 -19.41
C GLY A 339 -14.57 -8.00 -19.52
N THR A 340 -14.48 -7.23 -18.44
CA THR A 340 -14.61 -5.76 -18.48
C THR A 340 -13.40 -5.06 -19.09
N LYS A 341 -12.22 -5.72 -19.04
CA LYS A 341 -10.91 -5.14 -19.39
C LYS A 341 -10.64 -3.84 -18.64
N GLY A 342 -10.77 -3.87 -17.31
CA GLY A 342 -10.90 -2.67 -16.48
C GLY A 342 -9.71 -2.22 -15.65
N ASN A 343 -8.60 -2.99 -15.56
CA ASN A 343 -7.39 -2.52 -14.89
C ASN A 343 -6.83 -1.30 -15.63
N ARG A 344 -6.43 -0.24 -14.92
CA ARG A 344 -6.03 1.04 -15.51
C ARG A 344 -4.89 1.72 -14.78
N LEU A 345 -3.96 2.26 -15.55
CA LEU A 345 -3.05 3.32 -15.12
C LEU A 345 -3.53 4.67 -15.67
N PHE A 346 -3.65 5.66 -14.78
CA PHE A 346 -4.07 7.02 -15.07
C PHE A 346 -2.97 8.00 -14.71
N HIS A 347 -2.36 8.64 -15.71
CA HIS A 347 -1.36 9.68 -15.49
C HIS A 347 -2.01 11.01 -15.09
N ASN A 348 -1.41 11.74 -14.14
CA ASN A 348 -1.92 13.00 -13.63
C ASN A 348 -1.48 14.19 -14.53
N GLU A 349 -2.43 14.82 -15.22
CA GLU A 349 -2.13 15.89 -16.19
C GLU A 349 -1.81 17.25 -15.52
N GLN A 350 -1.42 17.24 -14.24
CA GLN A 350 -0.95 18.41 -13.46
C GLN A 350 -1.98 19.54 -13.34
N ASN A 351 -3.27 19.22 -13.44
CA ASN A 351 -4.36 20.20 -13.55
C ASN A 351 -5.67 19.81 -12.85
N GLY A 352 -5.65 18.77 -12.01
CA GLY A 352 -6.86 18.21 -11.39
C GLY A 352 -7.64 17.25 -12.29
N SER A 353 -7.00 16.69 -13.33
CA SER A 353 -7.57 15.62 -14.16
C SER A 353 -6.50 14.65 -14.64
N PHE A 354 -6.92 13.45 -14.99
CA PHE A 354 -6.05 12.33 -15.36
C PHE A 354 -6.33 11.81 -16.78
N ARG A 355 -5.36 11.09 -17.34
CA ARG A 355 -5.43 10.44 -18.65
C ARG A 355 -5.12 8.95 -18.55
N ASP A 356 -5.99 8.10 -19.12
CA ASP A 356 -5.73 6.66 -19.28
C ASP A 356 -4.49 6.47 -20.17
N VAL A 357 -3.40 5.98 -19.56
CA VAL A 357 -2.11 5.70 -20.20
C VAL A 357 -1.82 4.20 -20.30
N THR A 358 -2.72 3.33 -19.84
CA THR A 358 -2.47 1.90 -19.60
C THR A 358 -1.71 1.19 -20.75
N HIS A 359 -2.20 1.30 -21.99
CA HIS A 359 -1.54 0.73 -23.17
C HIS A 359 -0.33 1.55 -23.66
N GLU A 360 -0.27 2.86 -23.38
CA GLU A 360 0.89 3.70 -23.73
C GLU A 360 2.10 3.35 -22.85
N ALA A 361 1.86 3.07 -21.56
CA ALA A 361 2.84 2.60 -20.58
C ALA A 361 3.18 1.09 -20.69
N GLY A 362 2.67 0.37 -21.70
CA GLY A 362 2.99 -1.05 -21.93
C GLY A 362 2.23 -2.07 -21.05
N ILE A 363 1.28 -1.63 -20.23
CA ILE A 363 0.50 -2.48 -19.33
C ILE A 363 -0.64 -3.14 -20.11
N ASP A 364 -0.62 -4.47 -20.22
CA ASP A 364 -1.58 -5.27 -21.00
C ASP A 364 -2.49 -6.14 -20.11
N ALA A 365 -2.60 -5.76 -18.83
CA ALA A 365 -3.29 -6.41 -17.68
C ALA A 365 -4.80 -6.68 -17.86
N PHE A 366 -5.34 -6.64 -19.07
CA PHE A 366 -6.78 -6.64 -19.36
C PHE A 366 -7.46 -8.01 -19.25
N GLU A 367 -6.74 -9.08 -18.92
CA GLU A 367 -7.29 -10.43 -18.65
C GLU A 367 -7.14 -10.83 -17.16
N ALA A 368 -6.28 -10.15 -16.39
CA ALA A 368 -6.17 -10.33 -14.95
C ALA A 368 -7.39 -9.75 -14.21
N SER A 369 -7.89 -10.47 -13.23
CA SER A 369 -9.02 -10.07 -12.36
C SER A 369 -8.45 -9.41 -11.11
N GLY A 370 -7.92 -8.20 -11.29
CA GLY A 370 -7.08 -7.49 -10.33
C GLY A 370 -7.81 -7.12 -9.03
N PHE A 371 -7.12 -7.31 -7.91
CA PHE A 371 -7.55 -6.88 -6.58
C PHE A 371 -6.70 -5.75 -6.02
N VAL A 372 -5.38 -5.88 -5.98
CA VAL A 372 -4.48 -4.95 -5.27
C VAL A 372 -3.36 -4.50 -6.20
N PRO A 373 -3.37 -3.24 -6.67
CA PRO A 373 -2.22 -2.61 -7.30
C PRO A 373 -1.33 -1.96 -6.22
N THR A 374 0.00 -2.02 -6.37
CA THR A 374 0.95 -1.27 -5.52
C THR A 374 2.13 -0.77 -6.36
N PHE A 375 2.64 0.41 -6.02
CA PHE A 375 3.86 0.99 -6.59
C PHE A 375 4.99 0.92 -5.56
N ALA A 376 6.11 0.27 -5.86
CA ALA A 376 7.24 0.13 -4.93
C ALA A 376 8.58 -0.01 -5.69
N ASP A 377 9.68 0.56 -5.18
CA ASP A 377 11.02 0.39 -5.78
C ASP A 377 11.62 -0.96 -5.35
N MET A 378 11.47 -1.99 -6.18
CA MET A 378 11.85 -3.36 -5.85
C MET A 378 13.27 -3.72 -6.29
N ASN A 379 14.00 -2.81 -6.96
CA ASN A 379 15.35 -3.05 -7.47
C ASN A 379 16.42 -2.05 -6.94
N GLY A 380 16.01 -0.93 -6.32
CA GLY A 380 16.88 0.11 -5.75
C GLY A 380 17.35 1.19 -6.72
N ASP A 381 16.74 1.34 -7.90
CA ASP A 381 17.08 2.35 -8.90
C ASP A 381 16.26 3.66 -8.81
N ARG A 382 15.31 3.72 -7.86
CA ARG A 382 14.32 4.79 -7.60
C ARG A 382 13.27 4.94 -8.69
N TRP A 383 12.89 3.90 -9.42
CA TRP A 383 11.66 3.88 -10.22
C TRP A 383 10.72 2.82 -9.65
N PRO A 384 9.50 3.17 -9.21
CA PRO A 384 8.63 2.19 -8.61
C PRO A 384 8.08 1.23 -9.66
N GLU A 385 8.31 -0.06 -9.45
CA GLU A 385 7.62 -1.17 -10.09
C GLU A 385 6.12 -1.08 -9.86
N LEU A 386 5.33 -1.64 -10.77
CA LEU A 386 3.91 -1.90 -10.54
C LEU A 386 3.68 -3.40 -10.26
N LEU A 387 3.20 -3.71 -9.06
CA LEU A 387 2.66 -5.02 -8.70
C LEU A 387 1.14 -4.99 -8.82
N LEU A 388 0.54 -6.01 -9.41
CA LEU A 388 -0.91 -6.20 -9.48
C LEU A 388 -1.28 -7.62 -9.01
N ILE A 389 -1.67 -7.75 -7.75
CA ILE A 389 -2.22 -8.99 -7.21
C ILE A 389 -3.65 -9.19 -7.73
N ALA A 390 -3.93 -10.38 -8.24
CA ALA A 390 -5.16 -10.71 -8.95
C ALA A 390 -5.67 -12.11 -8.60
N ASP A 391 -7.00 -12.26 -8.60
CA ASP A 391 -7.66 -13.55 -8.38
C ASP A 391 -7.35 -14.49 -9.56
N HIS A 392 -7.86 -14.16 -10.74
CA HIS A 392 -7.74 -15.00 -11.93
C HIS A 392 -6.91 -14.30 -13.01
N GLY A 393 -6.20 -15.07 -13.83
CA GLY A 393 -5.41 -14.55 -14.96
C GLY A 393 -3.94 -14.26 -14.63
N SER A 394 -3.42 -14.84 -13.54
CA SER A 394 -2.14 -14.54 -12.89
C SER A 394 -2.10 -13.17 -12.20
N SER A 395 -1.35 -13.08 -11.10
CA SER A 395 -0.89 -11.79 -10.59
C SER A 395 0.25 -11.30 -11.47
N GLU A 396 0.39 -9.99 -11.65
CA GLU A 396 1.30 -9.39 -12.63
C GLU A 396 2.35 -8.50 -11.95
N TYR A 397 3.59 -8.59 -12.42
CA TYR A 397 4.74 -7.79 -11.97
C TYR A 397 5.33 -7.07 -13.18
N TYR A 398 5.43 -5.75 -13.08
CA TYR A 398 5.85 -4.84 -14.14
C TYR A 398 7.08 -4.05 -13.70
N ALA A 399 8.24 -4.38 -14.25
CA ALA A 399 9.49 -3.61 -14.08
C ALA A 399 9.34 -2.22 -14.72
N ASN A 400 9.72 -1.15 -14.04
CA ASN A 400 9.63 0.21 -14.58
C ASN A 400 10.83 0.49 -15.49
N ASP A 401 10.58 0.91 -16.75
CA ASP A 401 11.66 1.14 -17.72
C ASP A 401 12.36 2.51 -17.53
N GLY A 402 11.81 3.38 -16.66
CA GLY A 402 12.38 4.70 -16.34
C GLY A 402 12.20 5.76 -17.43
N ASP A 403 11.36 5.50 -18.44
CA ASP A 403 10.97 6.46 -19.50
C ASP A 403 9.44 6.61 -19.67
N GLY A 404 8.68 6.08 -18.71
CA GLY A 404 7.21 6.12 -18.68
C GLY A 404 6.53 4.83 -19.18
N THR A 405 7.29 3.79 -19.54
CA THR A 405 6.75 2.43 -19.80
C THR A 405 7.18 1.39 -18.78
N PHE A 406 6.54 0.22 -18.85
CA PHE A 406 6.85 -0.94 -18.02
C PHE A 406 7.10 -2.21 -18.86
N THR A 407 8.05 -3.03 -18.40
CA THR A 407 8.32 -4.38 -18.91
C THR A 407 7.67 -5.45 -18.02
N PHE A 408 6.63 -6.12 -18.53
CA PHE A 408 6.01 -7.29 -17.88
C PHE A 408 7.03 -8.41 -17.62
N SER A 409 7.25 -8.75 -16.34
CA SER A 409 8.44 -9.47 -15.90
C SER A 409 8.19 -10.75 -15.10
N ASN A 410 6.94 -11.20 -14.93
CA ASN A 410 6.52 -12.42 -14.19
C ASN A 410 7.45 -13.65 -14.29
N SER A 411 8.16 -13.85 -15.40
CA SER A 411 9.14 -14.92 -15.57
C SER A 411 10.34 -14.90 -14.61
N THR A 412 10.54 -13.83 -13.83
CA THR A 412 11.57 -13.73 -12.77
C THR A 412 11.05 -14.03 -11.36
N VAL A 413 9.73 -14.21 -11.19
CA VAL A 413 9.06 -14.45 -9.91
C VAL A 413 8.58 -15.90 -9.85
N GLU A 414 9.10 -16.71 -8.91
CA GLU A 414 8.69 -18.11 -8.77
C GLU A 414 7.23 -18.25 -8.28
N ASP A 415 6.38 -18.90 -9.07
CA ASP A 415 4.99 -19.24 -8.72
C ASP A 415 4.08 -18.02 -8.41
N LEU A 416 4.14 -16.98 -9.26
CA LEU A 416 3.21 -15.82 -9.28
C LEU A 416 1.92 -16.07 -10.10
N ASP A 417 1.85 -17.14 -10.90
CA ASP A 417 0.64 -17.58 -11.64
C ASP A 417 -0.36 -18.30 -10.70
N VAL A 418 -0.75 -17.58 -9.64
CA VAL A 418 -1.61 -18.06 -8.57
C VAL A 418 -3.07 -17.71 -8.89
N PRO A 419 -3.99 -18.68 -8.97
CA PRO A 419 -5.34 -18.44 -9.47
C PRO A 419 -6.37 -17.99 -8.41
N ASN A 420 -5.93 -17.55 -7.22
CA ASN A 420 -6.75 -16.79 -6.24
C ASN A 420 -5.92 -15.87 -5.32
N ALA A 421 -4.89 -15.17 -5.82
CA ALA A 421 -4.13 -14.25 -4.97
C ALA A 421 -4.98 -13.02 -4.62
N MET A 422 -4.89 -12.51 -3.37
CA MET A 422 -5.81 -11.50 -2.84
C MET A 422 -5.11 -10.21 -2.34
N GLY A 423 -4.57 -10.19 -1.12
CA GLY A 423 -3.83 -9.04 -0.56
C GLY A 423 -2.31 -9.11 -0.75
N LEU A 424 -1.67 -7.97 -0.55
CA LEU A 424 -0.22 -7.73 -0.62
C LEU A 424 0.26 -6.98 0.64
N CYS A 425 1.53 -7.17 1.00
CA CYS A 425 2.35 -6.24 1.80
C CYS A 425 3.83 -6.42 1.41
N ILE A 426 4.66 -5.40 1.64
CA ILE A 426 6.04 -5.30 1.13
C ILE A 426 6.93 -4.80 2.27
N ALA A 427 8.07 -5.46 2.53
CA ALA A 427 9.04 -5.06 3.57
C ALA A 427 10.37 -5.83 3.42
N ASP A 428 11.46 -5.40 4.06
CA ASP A 428 12.69 -6.20 4.20
C ASP A 428 12.49 -7.33 5.24
N ALA A 429 11.78 -8.39 4.83
CA ALA A 429 11.38 -9.48 5.70
C ALA A 429 12.58 -10.28 6.25
N ASN A 430 13.72 -10.28 5.56
CA ASN A 430 14.87 -11.11 5.87
C ASN A 430 16.12 -10.36 6.38
N GLY A 431 16.14 -9.03 6.30
CA GLY A 431 17.18 -8.15 6.84
C GLY A 431 18.42 -8.04 5.98
N ASP A 432 18.27 -8.09 4.65
CA ASP A 432 19.38 -7.95 3.69
C ASP A 432 19.39 -6.61 2.92
N GLY A 433 18.36 -5.78 3.12
CA GLY A 433 18.20 -4.46 2.52
C GLY A 433 17.45 -4.44 1.18
N LEU A 434 16.91 -5.57 0.73
CA LEU A 434 16.00 -5.68 -0.41
C LEU A 434 14.54 -5.79 0.08
N LEU A 435 13.59 -5.28 -0.71
CA LEU A 435 12.17 -5.46 -0.42
C LEU A 435 11.70 -6.86 -0.83
N ASP A 436 11.31 -7.66 0.15
CA ASP A 436 10.53 -8.90 0.00
C ASP A 436 9.04 -8.55 -0.06
N PHE A 437 8.18 -9.46 -0.54
CA PHE A 437 6.73 -9.24 -0.52
C PHE A 437 5.90 -10.47 -0.12
N TYR A 438 4.85 -10.25 0.68
CA TYR A 438 3.98 -11.30 1.22
C TYR A 438 2.57 -11.19 0.62
N VAL A 439 2.05 -12.32 0.14
CA VAL A 439 0.79 -12.40 -0.64
C VAL A 439 -0.13 -13.45 -0.04
N SER A 440 -1.41 -13.11 0.11
CA SER A 440 -2.44 -14.06 0.55
C SER A 440 -3.05 -14.86 -0.61
N ASP A 441 -3.47 -16.10 -0.36
CA ASP A 441 -4.10 -16.99 -1.35
C ASP A 441 -5.11 -17.93 -0.67
N ALA A 442 -5.97 -18.57 -1.45
CA ALA A 442 -6.94 -19.56 -0.98
C ALA A 442 -6.33 -20.97 -0.92
N TRP A 443 -6.37 -21.65 0.23
CA TRP A 443 -5.92 -23.03 0.34
C TRP A 443 -6.97 -24.03 -0.15
N TYR A 444 -6.52 -25.05 -0.88
CA TYR A 444 -7.32 -26.18 -1.36
C TYR A 444 -6.86 -27.50 -0.74
N PRO A 445 -7.37 -27.88 0.46
CA PRO A 445 -6.96 -29.11 1.17
C PRO A 445 -7.09 -30.41 0.36
N THR A 446 -7.96 -30.43 -0.65
CA THR A 446 -8.20 -31.60 -1.53
C THR A 446 -7.19 -31.72 -2.67
N LEU A 447 -6.46 -30.65 -2.98
CA LEU A 447 -5.42 -30.60 -4.01
C LEU A 447 -4.01 -30.51 -3.38
N GLY A 448 -3.91 -29.92 -2.18
CA GLY A 448 -2.63 -29.59 -1.56
C GLY A 448 -1.97 -28.38 -2.22
N LEU A 449 -2.77 -27.42 -2.70
CA LEU A 449 -2.35 -26.25 -3.48
C LEU A 449 -2.91 -24.95 -2.88
N GLY A 450 -2.18 -23.87 -3.08
CA GLY A 450 -2.51 -22.51 -2.64
C GLY A 450 -1.99 -22.16 -1.24
N GLY A 451 -2.58 -21.15 -0.61
CA GLY A 451 -2.20 -20.63 0.72
C GLY A 451 -1.06 -19.60 0.67
N ASN A 452 -0.94 -18.76 1.70
CA ASN A 452 -0.13 -17.53 1.68
C ASN A 452 1.37 -17.77 1.42
N ARG A 453 2.02 -16.81 0.77
CA ARG A 453 3.35 -16.90 0.15
C ARG A 453 4.23 -15.73 0.57
N LEU A 454 5.51 -15.99 0.79
CA LEU A 454 6.54 -14.94 0.97
C LEU A 454 7.52 -15.04 -0.19
N TYR A 455 7.63 -13.99 -0.99
CA TYR A 455 8.52 -13.88 -2.13
C TYR A 455 9.79 -13.14 -1.70
N ILE A 456 10.90 -13.88 -1.60
CA ILE A 456 12.19 -13.34 -1.18
C ILE A 456 12.94 -12.81 -2.40
N ASN A 457 13.45 -11.58 -2.31
CA ASN A 457 14.14 -10.86 -3.36
C ASN A 457 15.64 -11.22 -3.38
N HIS A 458 16.21 -11.40 -4.58
CA HIS A 458 17.64 -11.70 -4.79
C HIS A 458 18.34 -10.61 -5.64
N GLY A 459 17.69 -9.48 -5.84
CA GLY A 459 18.10 -8.40 -6.75
C GLY A 459 17.70 -8.66 -8.21
N ASP A 460 17.87 -7.64 -9.07
CA ASP A 460 17.56 -7.70 -10.50
C ASP A 460 16.15 -8.28 -10.81
N HIS A 461 15.16 -7.90 -9.99
CA HIS A 461 13.76 -8.38 -10.01
C HIS A 461 13.58 -9.91 -9.86
N ASN A 462 14.53 -10.62 -9.24
CA ASN A 462 14.49 -12.08 -9.08
C ASN A 462 13.92 -12.51 -7.72
N PHE A 463 12.92 -13.40 -7.70
CA PHE A 463 12.23 -13.80 -6.46
C PHE A 463 11.97 -15.30 -6.30
N THR A 464 12.10 -15.82 -5.08
CA THR A 464 11.77 -17.21 -4.67
C THR A 464 10.60 -17.28 -3.69
N GLU A 465 9.70 -18.27 -3.83
CA GLU A 465 8.66 -18.53 -2.81
C GLU A 465 9.24 -19.32 -1.64
N GLU A 466 9.26 -18.71 -0.46
CA GLU A 466 9.88 -19.30 0.74
C GLU A 466 8.97 -19.30 1.99
N GLY A 467 7.73 -18.84 1.90
CA GLY A 467 6.81 -18.72 3.04
C GLY A 467 6.60 -20.04 3.79
N ARG A 468 6.57 -21.18 3.07
CA ARG A 468 6.47 -22.51 3.70
C ARG A 468 7.73 -22.96 4.43
N VAL A 469 8.92 -22.59 3.96
CA VAL A 469 10.18 -22.94 4.63
C VAL A 469 10.54 -21.96 5.74
N ARG A 470 10.07 -20.71 5.63
CA ARG A 470 10.25 -19.64 6.62
C ARG A 470 9.24 -19.68 7.75
N GLY A 471 8.00 -20.13 7.52
CA GLY A 471 7.01 -20.40 8.57
C GLY A 471 5.80 -19.46 8.63
N CYS A 472 5.73 -18.45 7.76
CA CYS A 472 4.58 -17.55 7.59
C CYS A 472 3.51 -18.09 6.60
N TYR A 473 3.67 -19.33 6.13
CA TYR A 473 2.69 -20.01 5.28
C TYR A 473 1.38 -20.30 6.03
N GLU A 474 0.26 -20.03 5.36
CA GLU A 474 -1.09 -20.06 5.92
C GLU A 474 -1.98 -21.02 5.11
N ASP A 475 -2.81 -21.83 5.77
CA ASP A 475 -3.63 -22.89 5.16
C ASP A 475 -5.15 -22.65 5.29
N GLY A 476 -5.57 -21.38 5.31
CA GLY A 476 -6.95 -20.93 5.36
C GLY A 476 -7.49 -20.36 4.03
N TRP A 477 -8.17 -19.22 4.13
CA TRP A 477 -8.57 -18.39 2.99
C TRP A 477 -8.29 -16.94 3.36
N GLY A 478 -7.06 -16.49 3.07
CA GLY A 478 -6.58 -15.16 3.38
C GLY A 478 -7.24 -14.06 2.55
N TRP A 479 -7.17 -12.81 3.01
CA TRP A 479 -7.57 -11.62 2.24
C TRP A 479 -6.52 -10.51 2.41
N GLY A 480 -6.77 -9.46 3.18
CA GLY A 480 -5.75 -8.48 3.57
C GLY A 480 -4.65 -9.10 4.40
N VAL A 481 -3.43 -8.64 4.16
CA VAL A 481 -2.22 -8.89 4.95
C VAL A 481 -1.60 -7.55 5.32
N THR A 482 -0.75 -7.52 6.33
CA THR A 482 0.00 -6.33 6.73
C THR A 482 1.36 -6.76 7.27
N ASP A 483 2.39 -6.03 6.89
CA ASP A 483 3.61 -5.82 7.65
C ASP A 483 3.32 -5.00 8.92
N LEU A 484 4.19 -5.13 9.92
CA LEU A 484 4.33 -4.31 11.14
C LEU A 484 5.57 -4.81 11.93
N ASP A 485 6.13 -4.02 12.85
CA ASP A 485 7.00 -4.55 13.92
C ASP A 485 6.19 -4.55 15.23
N MET A 486 5.65 -5.71 15.62
CA MET A 486 4.66 -5.75 16.71
C MET A 486 5.30 -5.70 18.11
N ASP A 487 6.63 -5.89 18.23
CA ASP A 487 7.32 -5.78 19.51
C ASP A 487 8.58 -4.89 19.53
N ASN A 488 8.78 -4.09 18.49
CA ASN A 488 9.84 -3.10 18.33
C ASN A 488 11.26 -3.70 18.40
N ASP A 489 11.47 -4.97 18.03
CA ASP A 489 12.80 -5.61 18.05
C ASP A 489 13.62 -5.36 16.76
N GLY A 490 12.98 -4.77 15.76
CA GLY A 490 13.50 -4.40 14.45
C GLY A 490 13.26 -5.45 13.37
N TRP A 491 12.54 -6.54 13.62
CA TRP A 491 12.19 -7.53 12.58
C TRP A 491 10.70 -7.43 12.22
N VAL A 492 10.42 -7.12 10.95
CA VAL A 492 9.05 -7.02 10.45
C VAL A 492 8.30 -8.36 10.52
N ASP A 493 7.14 -8.33 11.16
CA ASP A 493 6.16 -9.39 11.36
C ASP A 493 5.09 -9.37 10.25
N PHE A 494 4.22 -10.40 10.22
CA PHE A 494 3.07 -10.41 9.31
C PHE A 494 1.73 -10.70 10.01
N GLY A 495 0.76 -9.80 9.84
CA GLY A 495 -0.66 -10.03 10.09
C GLY A 495 -1.38 -10.52 8.83
N ALA A 496 -2.36 -11.42 8.97
CA ALA A 496 -3.18 -11.88 7.85
C ALA A 496 -4.65 -12.07 8.24
N THR A 497 -5.56 -11.37 7.58
CA THR A 497 -7.00 -11.63 7.71
C THR A 497 -7.38 -12.98 7.12
N ASN A 498 -8.52 -13.51 7.54
CA ASN A 498 -9.06 -14.77 7.01
C ASN A 498 -10.58 -14.75 6.94
N GLY A 499 -11.13 -15.63 6.11
CA GLY A 499 -12.52 -16.08 6.23
C GLY A 499 -13.26 -16.14 4.90
N TRP A 500 -13.90 -17.28 4.65
CA TRP A 500 -14.80 -17.50 3.52
C TRP A 500 -15.94 -18.43 3.94
N PHE A 501 -16.77 -18.90 3.01
CA PHE A 501 -17.94 -19.71 3.35
C PHE A 501 -17.61 -21.18 3.68
N GLY A 502 -18.37 -21.78 4.59
CA GLY A 502 -18.37 -23.19 4.91
C GLY A 502 -17.27 -23.59 5.89
N GLN A 503 -16.25 -24.33 5.44
CA GLN A 503 -15.17 -24.76 6.36
C GLN A 503 -14.32 -23.59 6.89
N TRP A 504 -14.41 -22.43 6.23
CA TRP A 504 -13.73 -21.19 6.57
C TRP A 504 -14.64 -20.19 7.33
N ASP A 505 -15.89 -20.55 7.68
CA ASP A 505 -16.90 -19.66 8.29
C ASP A 505 -16.45 -19.02 9.63
N SER A 506 -15.44 -19.59 10.28
CA SER A 506 -14.87 -19.11 11.55
C SER A 506 -13.39 -19.49 11.70
N TYR A 507 -12.65 -19.51 10.58
CA TYR A 507 -11.20 -19.71 10.61
C TYR A 507 -10.52 -18.41 11.09
N PRO A 508 -9.53 -18.47 12.01
CA PRO A 508 -8.94 -17.28 12.61
C PRO A 508 -8.06 -16.51 11.62
N SER A 509 -8.11 -15.19 11.70
CA SER A 509 -7.02 -14.32 11.22
C SER A 509 -5.75 -14.59 12.02
N LYS A 510 -4.58 -14.29 11.45
CA LYS A 510 -3.27 -14.72 11.93
C LYS A 510 -2.36 -13.56 12.28
N MET A 511 -1.42 -13.84 13.17
CA MET A 511 -0.23 -13.01 13.44
C MET A 511 1.01 -13.91 13.48
N PHE A 512 2.07 -13.52 12.77
CA PHE A 512 3.30 -14.28 12.59
C PHE A 512 4.52 -13.49 13.08
N HIS A 513 5.14 -13.93 14.18
CA HIS A 513 6.35 -13.29 14.73
C HIS A 513 7.59 -13.70 13.91
N ASN A 514 8.35 -12.74 13.39
CA ASN A 514 9.66 -12.93 12.76
C ASN A 514 10.76 -13.15 13.82
N LEU A 515 11.21 -14.39 13.99
CA LEU A 515 12.23 -14.80 14.98
C LEU A 515 13.67 -14.42 14.55
N GLY A 516 13.81 -13.43 13.67
CA GLY A 516 15.04 -12.98 13.05
C GLY A 516 15.38 -13.64 11.72
N ALA A 517 15.92 -12.85 10.79
CA ALA A 517 16.32 -13.24 9.43
C ALA A 517 15.18 -13.83 8.57
N GLY A 518 13.94 -13.38 8.78
CA GLY A 518 12.76 -13.80 8.03
C GLY A 518 12.38 -15.26 8.32
N MET A 519 12.33 -15.63 9.59
CA MET A 519 11.95 -16.97 10.07
C MET A 519 10.79 -16.88 11.07
N PHE A 520 9.59 -17.23 10.63
CA PHE A 520 8.35 -16.84 11.28
C PHE A 520 7.70 -17.95 12.13
N ALA A 521 6.88 -17.55 13.11
CA ALA A 521 6.03 -18.44 13.89
C ALA A 521 4.62 -17.86 14.15
N ASP A 522 3.58 -18.68 13.99
CA ASP A 522 2.19 -18.33 14.36
C ASP A 522 2.08 -18.05 15.87
N VAL A 523 1.87 -16.77 16.20
CA VAL A 523 1.69 -16.27 17.58
C VAL A 523 0.27 -15.81 17.88
N THR A 524 -0.67 -16.01 16.96
CA THR A 524 -2.07 -15.52 16.98
C THR A 524 -2.77 -15.66 18.34
N THR A 525 -2.65 -16.81 19.00
CA THR A 525 -3.32 -17.05 20.31
C THR A 525 -2.52 -16.49 21.49
N GLN A 526 -1.22 -16.28 21.29
CA GLN A 526 -0.24 -15.88 22.30
C GLN A 526 -0.20 -14.37 22.50
N VAL A 527 -0.35 -13.61 21.41
CA VAL A 527 -0.47 -12.14 21.42
C VAL A 527 -1.92 -11.66 21.49
N GLY A 528 -2.90 -12.54 21.76
CA GLY A 528 -4.31 -12.15 21.98
C GLY A 528 -5.13 -11.86 20.71
N PHE A 529 -4.55 -11.93 19.51
CA PHE A 529 -5.15 -11.56 18.22
C PHE A 529 -6.23 -12.54 17.71
N ALA A 530 -7.34 -12.66 18.44
CA ALA A 530 -8.38 -13.66 18.20
C ALA A 530 -9.56 -13.12 17.35
N TYR A 531 -9.41 -13.11 16.02
CA TYR A 531 -10.46 -12.65 15.09
C TYR A 531 -10.98 -13.76 14.16
N ASN A 532 -12.27 -14.12 14.30
CA ASN A 532 -12.91 -15.25 13.61
C ASN A 532 -14.11 -14.84 12.72
N TYR A 533 -14.19 -13.57 12.30
CA TYR A 533 -15.19 -13.11 11.31
C TYR A 533 -14.61 -13.19 9.88
N GLN A 534 -15.39 -12.80 8.88
CA GLN A 534 -15.01 -12.77 7.47
C GLN A 534 -14.07 -11.58 7.16
N GLY A 535 -12.85 -11.59 7.70
CA GLY A 535 -11.88 -10.50 7.56
C GLY A 535 -11.52 -10.20 6.10
N ARG A 536 -11.39 -8.91 5.76
CA ARG A 536 -11.06 -8.44 4.41
C ARG A 536 -9.85 -7.52 4.41
N THR A 537 -9.86 -6.47 5.22
CA THR A 537 -8.80 -5.45 5.24
C THR A 537 -8.17 -5.44 6.63
N ILE A 538 -6.84 -5.33 6.70
CA ILE A 538 -6.05 -5.22 7.93
C ILE A 538 -4.98 -4.16 7.70
N VAL A 539 -4.84 -3.22 8.64
CA VAL A 539 -3.92 -2.10 8.55
C VAL A 539 -3.19 -1.93 9.87
N HIS A 540 -1.88 -1.66 9.82
CA HIS A 540 -1.12 -1.14 10.95
C HIS A 540 -1.33 0.37 11.09
N ILE A 541 -1.20 0.90 12.30
CA ILE A 541 -1.41 2.30 12.69
C ILE A 541 -0.93 2.51 14.13
N ASP A 542 -0.36 3.65 14.52
CA ASP A 542 -0.19 4.05 15.94
C ASP A 542 -1.27 5.08 16.29
N PHE A 543 -2.44 4.63 16.78
CA PHE A 543 -3.60 5.52 16.90
C PHE A 543 -3.70 6.29 18.22
N ASP A 544 -3.02 5.85 19.29
CA ASP A 544 -2.97 6.59 20.56
C ASP A 544 -1.60 7.23 20.91
N ARG A 545 -0.60 7.02 20.03
CA ARG A 545 0.72 7.68 19.99
C ARG A 545 1.62 7.37 21.19
N ASP A 546 1.68 6.11 21.58
CA ASP A 546 2.64 5.62 22.58
C ASP A 546 3.84 4.83 21.97
N GLY A 547 3.75 4.46 20.69
CA GLY A 547 4.87 3.99 19.88
C GLY A 547 5.02 2.47 19.73
N ASP A 548 3.99 1.70 20.03
CA ASP A 548 3.78 0.39 19.43
C ASP A 548 2.75 0.47 18.27
N GLN A 549 2.80 -0.50 17.35
CA GLN A 549 1.86 -0.50 16.21
C GLN A 549 0.59 -1.29 16.55
N ASP A 550 -0.55 -0.60 16.49
CA ASP A 550 -1.89 -1.15 16.58
C ASP A 550 -2.31 -1.82 15.27
N VAL A 551 -3.41 -2.59 15.33
CA VAL A 551 -3.98 -3.25 14.16
C VAL A 551 -5.49 -3.01 14.07
N ILE A 552 -5.93 -2.44 12.94
CA ILE A 552 -7.36 -2.26 12.64
C ILE A 552 -7.80 -3.21 11.51
N LEU A 553 -8.94 -3.89 11.69
CA LEU A 553 -9.39 -5.01 10.86
C LEU A 553 -10.89 -4.91 10.51
N SER A 554 -11.22 -4.84 9.22
CA SER A 554 -12.58 -4.83 8.68
C SER A 554 -13.01 -6.18 8.10
N ALA A 555 -14.25 -6.62 8.36
CA ALA A 555 -14.84 -7.83 7.76
C ALA A 555 -15.97 -7.56 6.75
N SER A 556 -16.12 -8.45 5.77
CA SER A 556 -17.32 -8.47 4.93
C SER A 556 -18.54 -8.94 5.71
N GLY A 557 -19.60 -8.14 5.76
CA GLY A 557 -20.80 -8.48 6.54
C GLY A 557 -20.58 -8.53 8.05
N GLY A 558 -19.51 -7.92 8.57
CA GLY A 558 -19.05 -8.03 9.95
C GLY A 558 -18.68 -6.70 10.61
N PRO A 559 -18.20 -6.74 11.87
CA PRO A 559 -17.76 -5.56 12.61
C PRO A 559 -16.37 -5.08 12.17
N LEU A 560 -16.08 -3.80 12.39
CA LEU A 560 -14.70 -3.33 12.54
C LEU A 560 -14.10 -3.90 13.84
N LYS A 561 -12.78 -4.06 13.88
CA LYS A 561 -12.02 -4.20 15.12
C LYS A 561 -10.83 -3.27 15.14
N ALA A 562 -10.61 -2.64 16.29
CA ALA A 562 -9.34 -2.04 16.66
C ALA A 562 -8.73 -2.89 17.78
N PHE A 563 -7.60 -3.50 17.47
CA PHE A 563 -6.73 -4.18 18.41
C PHE A 563 -5.61 -3.21 18.75
N ARG A 564 -5.67 -2.61 19.95
CA ARG A 564 -4.52 -1.86 20.43
C ARG A 564 -3.40 -2.83 20.79
N ASN A 565 -2.16 -2.49 20.56
CA ASN A 565 -1.05 -3.20 21.17
C ASN A 565 -0.88 -2.72 22.65
N ASP A 566 -0.19 -3.51 23.46
CA ASP A 566 0.09 -3.24 24.88
C ASP A 566 1.55 -3.70 25.13
N LEU A 567 2.53 -3.00 24.56
CA LEU A 567 3.93 -3.38 24.58
C LEU A 567 4.54 -3.24 25.99
N ALA A 568 5.23 -4.29 26.44
CA ALA A 568 5.71 -4.42 27.81
C ALA A 568 7.17 -4.90 27.94
N ASN A 569 7.92 -4.97 26.84
CA ASN A 569 9.32 -5.41 26.82
C ASN A 569 10.34 -4.29 27.17
N GLY A 570 10.02 -3.03 26.87
CA GLY A 570 10.95 -1.91 26.98
C GLY A 570 11.93 -1.80 25.81
N ASN A 571 11.54 -2.29 24.63
CA ASN A 571 12.20 -1.94 23.36
C ASN A 571 11.89 -0.48 22.99
N HIS A 572 12.77 0.10 22.20
CA HIS A 572 12.72 1.48 21.71
C HIS A 572 12.23 1.53 20.25
N TRP A 573 11.74 2.69 19.81
CA TRP A 573 11.16 2.88 18.48
C TRP A 573 11.54 4.23 17.85
N LEU A 574 11.28 4.37 16.55
CA LEU A 574 11.27 5.64 15.82
C LEU A 574 10.16 5.63 14.77
N HIS A 575 9.23 6.60 14.86
CA HIS A 575 8.18 6.84 13.86
C HIS A 575 8.58 8.04 12.99
N VAL A 576 8.39 7.92 11.68
CA VAL A 576 8.97 8.82 10.67
C VAL A 576 7.92 9.24 9.65
N THR A 577 7.70 10.55 9.55
CA THR A 577 6.83 11.19 8.55
C THR A 577 7.61 12.20 7.72
N PHE A 578 7.02 12.68 6.62
CA PHE A 578 7.70 13.57 5.67
C PHE A 578 6.91 14.86 5.43
N ASP A 579 7.54 16.02 5.62
CA ASP A 579 7.02 17.30 5.15
C ASP A 579 7.78 17.72 3.89
N THR A 580 7.11 17.63 2.75
CA THR A 580 7.68 17.98 1.45
C THR A 580 7.10 19.28 0.87
N SER A 581 6.43 20.08 1.71
CA SER A 581 5.89 21.40 1.32
C SER A 581 6.98 22.39 0.86
N GLY A 582 8.22 22.22 1.34
CA GLY A 582 9.40 22.94 0.89
C GLY A 582 9.89 22.57 -0.52
N HIS A 583 9.53 21.39 -1.04
CA HIS A 583 9.84 20.94 -2.39
C HIS A 583 8.77 19.95 -2.94
N PRO A 584 7.53 20.39 -3.26
CA PRO A 584 6.40 19.49 -3.53
C PRO A 584 6.53 18.62 -4.79
N GLY A 585 7.53 18.87 -5.64
CA GLY A 585 7.91 18.01 -6.76
C GLY A 585 9.19 17.22 -6.48
N LEU A 586 9.42 16.81 -5.23
CA LEU A 586 10.40 15.77 -4.88
C LEU A 586 9.67 14.46 -4.63
N ALA A 587 8.86 14.42 -3.57
CA ALA A 587 8.18 13.23 -3.09
C ALA A 587 6.89 13.69 -2.37
N PRO A 588 5.71 13.67 -3.01
CA PRO A 588 4.44 14.04 -2.36
C PRO A 588 4.22 13.19 -1.11
N ASN A 589 3.92 13.79 0.04
CA ASN A 589 3.84 13.10 1.35
C ASN A 589 5.05 12.18 1.69
N GLY A 590 6.19 12.34 1.01
CA GLY A 590 7.35 11.45 1.12
C GLY A 590 7.39 10.28 0.13
N PHE A 591 6.40 10.07 -0.73
CA PHE A 591 6.33 8.90 -1.61
C PHE A 591 7.51 8.76 -2.57
N GLY A 592 8.01 7.53 -2.74
CA GLY A 592 9.23 7.23 -3.50
C GLY A 592 10.53 7.55 -2.74
N THR A 593 10.46 7.75 -1.42
CA THR A 593 11.63 8.02 -0.57
C THR A 593 12.03 6.77 0.20
N ARG A 594 13.31 6.39 0.10
CA ARG A 594 13.90 5.27 0.83
C ARG A 594 14.51 5.76 2.15
N VAL A 595 14.37 5.02 3.24
CA VAL A 595 14.97 5.33 4.55
C VAL A 595 15.75 4.13 5.07
N GLU A 596 17.01 4.37 5.46
CA GLU A 596 17.82 3.43 6.21
C GLU A 596 17.98 3.89 7.67
N VAL A 597 17.70 3.00 8.62
CA VAL A 597 17.93 3.23 10.06
C VAL A 597 18.96 2.22 10.56
N THR A 598 20.12 2.72 10.98
CA THR A 598 21.23 1.89 11.47
C THR A 598 21.36 2.00 13.00
N THR A 599 21.29 0.86 13.68
CA THR A 599 21.46 0.71 15.13
C THR A 599 22.38 -0.46 15.46
N GLY A 600 23.42 -0.23 16.26
CA GLY A 600 24.30 -1.29 16.78
C GLY A 600 25.08 -2.07 15.71
N GLY A 601 25.10 -1.59 14.46
CA GLY A 601 25.68 -2.28 13.30
C GLY A 601 24.72 -3.19 12.53
N ARG A 602 23.40 -3.14 12.81
CA ARG A 602 22.34 -3.61 11.91
C ARG A 602 21.70 -2.39 11.24
N THR A 603 21.30 -2.53 9.98
CA THR A 603 20.51 -1.54 9.24
C THR A 603 19.14 -2.15 8.94
N GLN A 604 18.09 -1.34 9.08
CA GLN A 604 16.75 -1.60 8.56
C GLN A 604 16.54 -0.71 7.33
N VAL A 605 15.77 -1.18 6.36
CA VAL A 605 15.47 -0.47 5.12
C VAL A 605 13.96 -0.46 4.91
N GLU A 606 13.39 0.73 4.89
CA GLU A 606 11.97 0.96 4.59
C GLU A 606 11.83 1.93 3.42
N TYR A 607 10.71 1.87 2.72
CA TYR A 607 10.36 2.80 1.65
C TYR A 607 9.01 3.43 1.95
N MET A 608 8.95 4.75 1.83
CA MET A 608 7.70 5.48 1.85
C MET A 608 7.02 5.30 0.49
N ASP A 609 6.12 4.33 0.40
CA ASP A 609 5.19 4.16 -0.72
C ASP A 609 3.74 4.10 -0.21
N LEU A 610 2.78 4.02 -1.13
CA LEU A 610 1.37 3.83 -0.78
C LEU A 610 1.03 2.35 -0.74
N GLY A 611 1.60 1.67 0.26
CA GLY A 611 1.39 0.25 0.52
C GLY A 611 -0.10 -0.08 0.55
N GLN A 612 -0.54 -0.97 -0.34
CA GLN A 612 -1.91 -1.45 -0.35
C GLN A 612 -2.00 -2.83 0.28
N THR A 613 -2.76 -2.92 1.37
CA THR A 613 -3.36 -4.19 1.78
C THR A 613 -4.55 -4.50 0.87
N TYR A 614 -5.33 -5.53 1.19
CA TYR A 614 -6.56 -5.82 0.46
C TYR A 614 -7.61 -4.72 0.66
N LEU A 615 -7.75 -3.88 -0.37
CA LEU A 615 -8.75 -2.81 -0.49
C LEU A 615 -8.58 -1.62 0.49
N GLY A 616 -7.34 -1.29 0.89
CA GLY A 616 -7.02 -0.10 1.68
C GLY A 616 -5.52 0.09 1.96
N CYS A 617 -5.13 1.24 2.51
CA CYS A 617 -3.76 1.56 2.93
C CYS A 617 -3.60 1.57 4.47
N PRO A 618 -2.42 1.23 5.01
CA PRO A 618 -2.05 1.50 6.39
C PRO A 618 -1.70 2.99 6.60
N GLU A 619 -1.14 3.33 7.76
CA GLU A 619 -0.68 4.69 8.06
C GLU A 619 0.38 5.19 7.07
N GLN A 620 0.30 6.47 6.69
CA GLN A 620 1.28 7.13 5.82
C GLN A 620 2.54 7.56 6.61
N ALA A 621 3.22 6.58 7.21
CA ALA A 621 4.42 6.78 8.01
C ALA A 621 5.31 5.53 8.01
N LEU A 622 6.60 5.70 8.26
CA LEU A 622 7.54 4.58 8.45
C LEU A 622 7.80 4.37 9.94
N HIS A 623 7.79 3.12 10.38
CA HIS A 623 8.01 2.73 11.76
C HIS A 623 9.23 1.81 11.87
N PHE A 624 10.12 2.08 12.82
CA PHE A 624 11.32 1.30 13.04
C PHE A 624 11.40 0.84 14.50
N GLY A 625 11.32 -0.47 14.74
CA GLY A 625 11.73 -1.05 16.01
C GLY A 625 13.24 -0.99 16.17
N LEU A 626 13.71 -0.56 17.34
CA LEU A 626 15.14 -0.34 17.62
C LEU A 626 15.68 -1.31 18.69
N GLY A 627 14.84 -2.20 19.20
CA GLY A 627 15.16 -3.14 20.27
C GLY A 627 15.69 -2.40 21.50
N ALA A 628 16.81 -2.87 22.04
CA ALA A 628 17.48 -2.24 23.18
C ALA A 628 18.39 -1.04 22.80
N ALA A 629 18.32 -0.48 21.59
CA ALA A 629 19.15 0.66 21.18
C ALA A 629 18.57 1.98 21.69
N THR A 630 19.35 2.69 22.53
CA THR A 630 18.95 4.00 23.10
C THR A 630 19.29 5.20 22.21
N VAL A 631 19.73 4.95 20.97
CA VAL A 631 20.17 5.95 19.98
C VAL A 631 20.27 5.29 18.61
N VAL A 632 19.95 6.02 17.54
CA VAL A 632 20.19 5.62 16.14
C VAL A 632 21.56 6.15 15.69
N ASP A 633 22.42 5.26 15.20
CA ASP A 633 23.81 5.57 14.82
C ASP A 633 23.85 6.39 13.50
N GLU A 634 23.09 5.96 12.49
CA GLU A 634 22.83 6.70 11.24
C GLU A 634 21.36 6.55 10.84
N LEU A 635 20.70 7.66 10.54
CA LEU A 635 19.44 7.71 9.79
C LEU A 635 19.76 8.37 8.45
N ARG A 636 19.55 7.62 7.38
CA ARG A 636 19.73 8.06 6.00
C ARG A 636 18.39 8.08 5.31
N VAL A 637 18.15 9.14 4.54
CA VAL A 637 17.01 9.28 3.65
C VAL A 637 17.58 9.41 2.25
N GLU A 638 17.11 8.61 1.30
CA GLU A 638 17.47 8.72 -0.12
C GLU A 638 16.21 9.12 -0.88
N TRP A 639 16.16 10.39 -1.27
CA TRP A 639 15.01 10.98 -1.94
C TRP A 639 14.93 10.53 -3.41
N SER A 640 13.74 10.61 -4.00
CA SER A 640 13.48 10.24 -5.40
C SER A 640 14.50 10.86 -6.38
N ASP A 641 14.85 12.14 -6.23
CA ASP A 641 15.80 12.86 -7.09
C ASP A 641 17.27 12.37 -7.00
N GLY A 642 17.56 11.47 -6.05
CA GLY A 642 18.87 10.87 -5.83
C GLY A 642 19.82 11.66 -4.93
N PHE A 643 19.36 12.72 -4.26
CA PHE A 643 20.07 13.29 -3.11
C PHE A 643 19.74 12.54 -1.82
N SER A 644 20.62 12.65 -0.81
CA SER A 644 20.42 12.02 0.50
C SER A 644 20.48 13.01 1.65
N THR A 645 19.59 12.83 2.63
CA THR A 645 19.73 13.36 4.00
C THR A 645 20.50 12.33 4.83
N VAL A 646 21.44 12.76 5.67
CA VAL A 646 22.12 11.85 6.61
C VAL A 646 22.24 12.54 7.98
N MET A 647 21.70 11.86 8.99
CA MET A 647 21.75 12.28 10.39
C MET A 647 22.40 11.18 11.23
N HIS A 648 23.08 11.56 12.31
CA HIS A 648 23.76 10.62 13.22
C HIS A 648 23.39 10.94 14.67
N HIS A 649 23.39 9.91 15.52
CA HIS A 649 23.01 10.02 16.93
C HIS A 649 21.57 10.57 17.13
N VAL A 650 20.64 10.12 16.29
CA VAL A 650 19.23 10.49 16.36
C VAL A 650 18.60 9.84 17.60
N GLY A 651 17.70 10.56 18.27
CA GLY A 651 17.00 10.06 19.45
C GLY A 651 16.03 8.91 19.14
N VAL A 652 15.61 8.22 20.18
CA VAL A 652 14.60 7.16 20.13
C VAL A 652 13.37 7.59 20.93
N ASP A 653 12.28 6.83 20.82
CA ASP A 653 11.00 7.07 21.47
C ASP A 653 10.37 8.42 21.05
N GLN A 654 10.34 8.69 19.73
CA GLN A 654 9.90 9.96 19.16
C GLN A 654 9.29 9.86 17.75
N PHE A 655 8.37 10.77 17.46
CA PHE A 655 7.84 11.07 16.12
C PHE A 655 8.73 12.10 15.41
N LEU A 656 9.30 11.75 14.26
CA LEU A 656 10.29 12.54 13.53
C LEU A 656 9.77 12.98 12.16
N GLU A 657 9.58 14.30 11.99
CA GLU A 657 9.08 14.91 10.76
C GLU A 657 10.26 15.35 9.88
N LEU A 658 10.58 14.54 8.86
CA LEU A 658 11.68 14.73 7.93
C LEU A 658 11.28 15.70 6.82
N GLN A 659 11.93 16.86 6.76
CA GLN A 659 11.67 17.82 5.71
C GLN A 659 12.49 17.58 4.44
N ALA A 660 11.80 17.53 3.31
CA ALA A 660 12.45 17.63 2.00
C ALA A 660 12.93 19.07 1.78
N GLN A 661 14.24 19.26 1.80
CA GLN A 661 14.89 20.56 1.67
C GLN A 661 15.78 20.56 0.41
N PRO A 662 15.56 21.49 -0.55
CA PRO A 662 16.41 21.56 -1.74
C PRO A 662 17.88 21.73 -1.37
N PRO A 663 18.84 21.13 -2.11
CA PRO A 663 20.27 21.22 -1.79
C PRO A 663 20.75 22.66 -1.56
N LEU A 664 20.95 23.00 -0.28
CA LEU A 664 20.94 24.37 0.24
C LEU A 664 21.97 25.35 -0.36
N THR A 665 22.96 24.85 -1.11
CA THR A 665 23.73 25.65 -2.08
C THR A 665 24.16 24.81 -3.28
N GLN A 666 23.71 25.17 -4.49
CA GLN A 666 24.31 24.72 -5.75
C GLN A 666 25.66 25.39 -6.05
N THR A 667 26.00 26.49 -5.37
CA THR A 667 27.26 27.21 -5.54
C THR A 667 28.26 26.81 -4.44
N PRO A 668 29.45 26.26 -4.79
CA PRO A 668 30.45 25.87 -3.79
C PRO A 668 30.93 27.04 -2.92
N LEU A 669 30.83 26.91 -1.59
CA LEU A 669 31.45 27.85 -0.66
C LEU A 669 32.98 27.67 -0.62
N HIS A 670 33.73 28.76 -0.71
CA HIS A 670 35.20 28.73 -0.71
C HIS A 670 35.81 28.90 0.68
N ARG A 671 37.04 28.39 0.88
CA ARG A 671 37.77 28.51 2.15
C ARG A 671 37.89 29.96 2.62
N GLY A 672 37.51 30.21 3.87
CA GLY A 672 37.54 31.55 4.46
C GLY A 672 36.42 32.49 3.98
N GLN A 673 35.50 32.04 3.12
CA GLN A 673 34.23 32.71 2.89
C GLN A 673 33.42 32.69 4.19
N GLN A 674 32.67 33.77 4.43
CA GLN A 674 31.70 33.83 5.52
C GLN A 674 30.33 33.48 4.93
N ALA A 675 29.63 32.56 5.58
CA ALA A 675 28.28 32.15 5.23
C ALA A 675 27.37 32.37 6.44
N THR A 676 26.10 32.66 6.16
CA THR A 676 25.05 32.77 7.15
C THR A 676 23.94 31.83 6.73
N TRP A 677 23.59 30.92 7.64
CA TRP A 677 22.45 30.02 7.50
C TRP A 677 21.36 30.50 8.44
N THR A 678 20.13 30.48 7.94
CA THR A 678 18.92 30.87 8.66
C THR A 678 17.99 29.68 8.67
N VAL A 679 17.24 29.53 9.75
CA VAL A 679 16.15 28.59 9.93
C VAL A 679 14.97 29.38 10.43
N THR A 680 13.78 29.15 9.89
CA THR A 680 12.53 29.85 10.22
C THR A 680 11.43 28.83 10.45
N GLY A 681 10.56 29.05 11.45
CA GLY A 681 9.53 28.09 11.82
C GLY A 681 9.96 27.11 12.92
N ALA A 682 11.14 27.32 13.51
CA ALA A 682 11.47 26.78 14.83
C ALA A 682 10.60 27.47 15.91
N GLU A 683 10.40 26.84 17.06
CA GLU A 683 9.73 27.46 18.19
C GLU A 683 10.66 28.33 19.07
N PRO A 684 10.14 29.39 19.72
CA PRO A 684 10.94 30.31 20.52
C PRO A 684 11.77 29.65 21.63
N GLY A 685 13.10 29.61 21.45
CA GLY A 685 14.04 29.03 22.40
C GLY A 685 14.56 27.63 22.06
N GLU A 686 14.12 27.02 20.95
CA GLU A 686 14.65 25.74 20.48
C GLU A 686 16.14 25.79 20.11
N ALA A 687 16.81 24.64 20.24
CA ALA A 687 18.17 24.44 19.77
C ALA A 687 18.16 23.87 18.33
N VAL A 688 18.73 24.62 17.39
CA VAL A 688 18.80 24.28 15.98
C VAL A 688 20.25 23.92 15.63
N VAL A 689 20.49 22.67 15.27
CA VAL A 689 21.81 22.12 14.92
C VAL A 689 22.02 22.21 13.42
N PHE A 690 23.12 22.83 12.99
CA PHE A 690 23.46 22.98 11.57
C PHE A 690 24.55 21.97 11.19
N LEU A 691 24.29 21.17 10.16
CA LEU A 691 25.17 20.14 9.61
C LEU A 691 25.66 20.54 8.21
N TYR A 692 26.82 20.02 7.79
CA TYR A 692 27.31 20.15 6.42
C TYR A 692 27.96 18.87 5.88
N SER A 693 27.76 18.64 4.59
CA SER A 693 28.53 17.69 3.77
C SER A 693 29.69 18.39 3.05
N ALA A 694 30.80 17.68 2.87
CA ALA A 694 32.01 18.21 2.24
C ALA A 694 32.67 17.16 1.35
N SER A 695 32.58 17.33 0.03
CA SER A 695 33.13 16.35 -0.90
C SER A 695 34.65 16.49 -1.06
N GLY A 696 35.36 15.40 -0.75
CA GLY A 696 36.81 15.28 -0.89
C GLY A 696 37.25 15.11 -2.33
N VAL A 697 37.12 16.15 -3.18
CA VAL A 697 37.62 16.12 -4.56
C VAL A 697 39.15 15.98 -4.57
N GLY A 698 39.64 14.76 -4.74
CA GLY A 698 41.06 14.48 -4.97
C GLY A 698 41.54 15.07 -6.29
N GLU A 699 42.76 15.63 -6.32
CA GLU A 699 43.34 16.26 -7.50
C GLU A 699 43.56 15.23 -8.64
N GLY A 700 42.60 15.10 -9.55
CA GLY A 700 42.72 14.20 -10.71
C GLY A 700 41.58 14.28 -11.72
N ASN A 701 40.33 14.18 -11.28
CA ASN A 701 39.19 14.01 -12.20
C ASN A 701 38.71 15.33 -12.79
N ARG A 702 38.59 15.37 -14.13
CA ARG A 702 37.95 16.46 -14.88
C ARG A 702 36.49 16.12 -15.15
N ILE A 703 35.62 17.12 -15.03
CA ILE A 703 34.19 17.03 -15.34
C ILE A 703 33.98 16.95 -16.88
N PRO A 704 33.35 15.88 -17.41
CA PRO A 704 32.71 15.88 -18.73
C PRO A 704 31.31 16.50 -18.62
N ALA A 705 30.73 16.98 -19.73
CA ALA A 705 29.45 17.67 -19.71
C ALA A 705 28.23 16.73 -19.74
N LEU A 706 27.17 17.11 -19.02
CA LEU A 706 25.76 16.77 -19.21
C LEU A 706 25.43 15.31 -19.56
N GLY A 707 25.12 14.51 -18.54
CA GLY A 707 24.49 13.19 -18.64
C GLY A 707 24.87 12.29 -17.46
N GLY A 708 23.89 11.88 -16.66
CA GLY A 708 23.98 10.86 -15.61
C GLY A 708 25.25 10.86 -14.76
N LEU A 709 25.36 11.76 -13.77
CA LEU A 709 26.50 11.79 -12.85
C LEU A 709 26.12 11.21 -11.47
N ARG A 710 26.23 9.88 -11.33
CA ARG A 710 26.24 9.21 -10.03
C ARG A 710 27.37 9.79 -9.18
N LEU A 711 27.03 10.42 -8.07
CA LEU A 711 27.97 10.97 -7.10
C LEU A 711 27.89 10.13 -5.82
N ASP A 712 28.57 8.99 -5.83
CA ASP A 712 28.79 8.17 -4.63
C ASP A 712 29.72 8.95 -3.67
N LEU A 713 29.13 9.94 -2.98
CA LEU A 713 29.77 10.75 -1.97
C LEU A 713 29.50 10.13 -0.60
N GLU A 714 30.56 9.62 0.01
CA GLU A 714 30.67 9.33 1.45
C GLU A 714 30.88 10.65 2.21
N PRO A 715 29.83 11.27 2.80
CA PRO A 715 29.90 12.65 3.24
C PRO A 715 29.70 12.71 4.76
N THR A 716 30.69 12.23 5.54
CA THR A 716 30.65 12.30 7.02
C THR A 716 30.16 13.67 7.50
N ALA A 717 28.92 13.72 8.01
CA ALA A 717 28.24 14.97 8.27
C ALA A 717 28.93 15.68 9.44
N GLN A 718 29.41 16.91 9.21
CA GLN A 718 30.11 17.68 10.23
C GLN A 718 29.20 18.78 10.76
N GLN A 719 29.11 18.89 12.08
CA GLN A 719 28.38 19.98 12.72
C GLN A 719 29.07 21.31 12.41
N ALA A 720 28.39 22.18 11.65
CA ALA A 720 28.79 23.58 11.49
C ALA A 720 28.70 24.29 12.85
N GLY A 721 27.60 24.10 13.56
CA GLY A 721 27.38 24.66 14.88
C GLY A 721 25.95 24.47 15.35
N MET A 722 25.51 25.37 16.22
CA MET A 722 24.17 25.40 16.78
C MET A 722 23.75 26.86 16.99
N ALA A 723 22.48 27.17 16.75
CA ALA A 723 21.87 28.44 17.11
C ALA A 723 20.62 28.18 17.97
N VAL A 724 20.09 29.24 18.60
CA VAL A 724 18.83 29.18 19.35
C VAL A 724 17.80 30.03 18.62
N ALA A 725 16.58 29.51 18.47
CA ALA A 725 15.50 30.19 17.77
C ALA A 725 15.00 31.43 18.54
N GLY A 726 14.79 32.53 17.81
CA GLY A 726 14.26 33.79 18.31
C GLY A 726 12.76 33.75 18.63
N ALA A 727 12.24 34.85 19.17
CA ALA A 727 10.81 35.01 19.49
C ALA A 727 9.90 35.10 18.24
N ASP A 728 10.50 35.14 17.05
CA ASP A 728 9.91 35.07 15.72
C ASP A 728 10.06 33.68 15.07
N GLY A 729 10.64 32.71 15.80
CA GLY A 729 10.95 31.38 15.28
C GLY A 729 12.16 31.31 14.35
N THR A 730 13.01 32.36 14.35
CA THR A 730 14.19 32.43 13.49
C THR A 730 15.46 32.06 14.25
N ALA A 731 16.15 30.99 13.84
CA ALA A 731 17.50 30.66 14.31
C ALA A 731 18.54 31.01 13.23
N VAL A 732 19.68 31.62 13.61
CA VAL A 732 20.70 32.07 12.65
C VAL A 732 22.09 31.63 13.10
N LEU A 733 22.79 30.91 12.23
CA LEU A 733 24.21 30.57 12.38
C LEU A 733 25.03 31.32 11.32
N THR A 734 25.95 32.19 11.75
CA THR A 734 26.97 32.77 10.86
C THR A 734 28.33 32.17 11.20
N GLN A 735 28.97 31.52 10.23
CA GLN A 735 30.31 30.95 10.39
C GLN A 735 31.20 31.27 9.19
N LYS A 736 32.51 31.08 9.39
CA LYS A 736 33.53 31.23 8.36
C LYS A 736 34.08 29.86 8.00
N VAL A 737 34.01 29.48 6.74
CA VAL A 737 34.43 28.15 6.25
C VAL A 737 35.88 27.86 6.69
N PRO A 738 36.13 26.80 7.48
CA PRO A 738 37.45 26.53 8.02
C PRO A 738 38.51 26.35 6.92
N ALA A 739 39.75 26.78 7.22
CA ALA A 739 40.85 26.72 6.25
C ALA A 739 41.29 25.29 5.88
N THR A 740 40.84 24.29 6.64
CA THR A 740 41.13 22.86 6.49
C THR A 740 40.11 22.10 5.65
N THR A 741 38.88 22.62 5.48
CA THR A 741 37.76 21.95 4.80
C THR A 741 38.05 21.74 3.31
N PRO A 742 37.52 20.70 2.63
CA PRO A 742 37.58 20.55 1.17
C PRO A 742 37.09 21.78 0.38
N VAL A 743 37.40 21.80 -0.92
CA VAL A 743 37.19 22.99 -1.79
C VAL A 743 35.72 23.23 -2.13
N HIS A 744 34.87 22.22 -1.91
CA HIS A 744 33.44 22.28 -2.17
C HIS A 744 32.65 21.79 -0.95
N LEU A 745 31.80 22.66 -0.42
CA LEU A 745 30.71 22.31 0.49
C LEU A 745 29.44 22.13 -0.34
N PHE A 746 28.72 21.05 -0.08
CA PHE A 746 27.43 20.69 -0.68
C PHE A 746 26.53 20.19 0.44
N GLY A 747 25.21 20.37 0.35
CA GLY A 747 24.29 19.90 1.40
C GLY A 747 24.58 20.49 2.78
N PHE A 748 24.02 21.67 3.06
CA PHE A 748 23.73 22.04 4.45
C PHE A 748 22.38 21.45 4.83
N GLN A 749 22.21 21.09 6.09
CA GLN A 749 20.93 20.71 6.68
C GLN A 749 20.83 21.29 8.08
N ALA A 750 19.60 21.52 8.56
CA ALA A 750 19.35 21.93 9.93
C ALA A 750 18.41 20.94 10.59
N VAL A 751 18.78 20.48 11.79
CA VAL A 751 18.00 19.54 12.59
C VAL A 751 17.58 20.27 13.86
N ILE A 752 16.28 20.30 14.12
CA ILE A 752 15.73 20.75 15.40
C ILE A 752 15.71 19.53 16.32
N GLN A 753 16.42 19.59 17.44
CA GLN A 753 16.50 18.46 18.37
C GLN A 753 15.65 18.75 19.62
N ARG A 754 14.40 18.29 19.61
CA ARG A 754 13.54 18.29 20.81
C ARG A 754 13.96 17.16 21.76
N GLY A 755 13.64 17.33 23.04
CA GLY A 755 13.74 16.27 24.05
C GLY A 755 12.34 15.89 24.52
N VAL A 756 12.04 14.59 24.50
CA VAL A 756 10.69 14.05 24.76
C VAL A 756 10.06 14.61 26.03
N ASN A 757 8.87 15.22 25.90
CA ASN A 757 7.76 15.21 26.89
C ASN A 757 6.53 15.95 26.33
N GLY A 758 5.83 15.33 25.36
CA GLY A 758 4.47 15.69 24.96
C GLY A 758 4.28 16.21 23.53
N ALA A 759 3.48 15.47 22.75
CA ALA A 759 2.51 15.92 21.73
C ALA A 759 2.93 16.82 20.55
N ASP A 760 4.20 17.18 20.38
CA ASP A 760 4.66 18.02 19.26
C ASP A 760 5.61 17.24 18.31
N SER A 761 5.36 17.31 17.00
CA SER A 761 6.25 16.69 15.98
C SER A 761 7.61 17.41 15.88
N VAL A 762 8.67 16.66 15.57
CA VAL A 762 10.03 17.21 15.43
C VAL A 762 10.23 17.81 14.03
N LYS A 763 9.71 19.02 13.81
CA LYS A 763 9.76 19.73 12.51
C LYS A 763 11.19 20.15 12.12
N THR A 764 11.75 19.59 11.05
CA THR A 764 13.15 19.83 10.63
C THR A 764 13.35 21.05 9.68
N ASN A 765 12.84 22.22 10.10
CA ASN A 765 12.84 23.46 9.31
C ASN A 765 14.24 23.95 8.85
N ALA A 766 14.44 24.17 7.53
CA ALA A 766 15.74 24.60 6.97
C ALA A 766 15.73 25.59 5.77
N ILE A 767 14.77 26.53 5.68
CA ILE A 767 14.70 27.51 4.56
C ILE A 767 15.87 28.51 4.55
N LEU A 768 16.69 28.51 3.49
CA LEU A 768 17.72 29.54 3.25
C LEU A 768 17.33 30.64 2.27
N ALA A 769 17.76 31.87 2.58
CA ALA A 769 17.87 32.97 1.65
C ALA A 769 19.32 33.52 1.62
N PRO A 770 20.03 33.48 0.47
CA PRO A 770 21.41 33.97 0.39
C PRO A 770 21.47 35.50 0.36
N VAL A 771 21.72 36.12 1.52
CA VAL A 771 21.99 37.57 1.61
C VAL A 771 23.43 37.86 1.19
N LEU A 772 23.62 38.15 -0.09
CA LEU A 772 24.89 38.63 -0.66
C LEU A 772 25.10 40.14 -0.38
N PRO A 773 26.31 40.58 0.03
CA PRO A 773 26.71 42.00 0.06
C PRO A 773 27.00 42.61 -1.31
#